data_AF-M3JCZ5-F1
#
_entry.id   AF-M3JCZ5-F1
#
_cell.length_a   1.000
_cell.length_b   1.000
_cell.length_c   1.000
_cell.angle_alpha   90.00
_cell.angle_beta   90.00
_cell.angle_gamma   90.00
#
_symmetry.space_group_name_H-M   'P 1'
#
loop_
_entity.id
_entity.type
_entity.pdbx_description
1 polymer ?
#
loop_
_entity_poly.entity_id
_entity_poly.type
_entity_poly.pdbx_seq_one_letter_code
_entity_poly.pdbx_strand_id
1 'polypeptide(L)'
;MISWDFALKLLTLPYTIIKAVLEYYTFGTPYSRTNREFKNSLYKNVLLSIEYHVSGNYKKQNLKAVVYQPITKVIKKFKSHPLASQLNNFGKKFDKYSYWIHESDKKDSKVLIYMHGGGYMLNMFESQFVFISALHYALDDHAAENTSILVVDYSLTMFDQAYPTQLFECLTSYSNLVKAGYKDIFLLGDSAGAHMALSIARAVAYPKEVEEQFNHYPKFKLDFDVCNLPQPKGLLLISPWVEPTIKPKVPNKRGINTWGDLGAFDTSLGDAYAADNDRAFINNFLNFTNTNWEDHWKNVEPLNNGNNLMIVGEREVLRDGVDDFYDIIKKSGKVDYHTEPGGIHAGLVYVECLDYASKKGAKRALKGDFKDQYLKNIIFSIFSPFIELPKTYLILPSPIDEIIKAIVDIFPVNYDDGSLAPAIVRLAWHCCATYDAVHKTGGSNGSTMRLVPEITDEGNFGLDIARAALESVKQKFPQISYADLWTLAGKVAIEYMGGPTIIWKSGRVDCVDENYVPPNGLLPFAYKDANHIRVTFTRMGLNDQETVALLGTHCLGRCHKRFSGWEGKWTKTPTKFTNEYFKVLLNESWSQGIVPETGKVQYYNSDSSLMMLNTDMELLRDQEYYRWVQVYANDKEKFFADFGAAFSKLLELGVVRD
;
A
#
# COMPACT_ATOMS: atom_id res chain seq x y z
N MET A 1 -4.70 43.91 4.83
CA MET A 1 -3.23 44.05 4.87
C MET A 1 -2.66 42.78 5.51
N ILE A 2 -1.58 42.23 4.96
CA ILE A 2 -0.85 41.11 5.58
C ILE A 2 -0.05 41.62 6.80
N SER A 3 0.20 40.76 7.79
CA SER A 3 1.03 41.11 8.94
C SER A 3 2.50 41.24 8.55
N TRP A 4 3.25 42.06 9.30
CA TRP A 4 4.70 42.23 9.09
C TRP A 4 5.46 40.90 9.16
N ASP A 5 5.13 40.05 10.14
CA ASP A 5 5.71 38.72 10.31
C ASP A 5 5.51 37.84 9.06
N PHE A 6 4.35 37.93 8.42
CA PHE A 6 4.08 37.20 7.18
C PHE A 6 4.80 37.80 5.98
N ALA A 7 4.89 39.14 5.91
CA ALA A 7 5.68 39.82 4.87
C ALA A 7 7.17 39.43 4.94
N LEU A 8 7.74 39.27 6.14
CA LEU A 8 9.11 38.79 6.34
C LEU A 8 9.31 37.36 5.83
N LYS A 9 8.33 36.46 6.04
CA LYS A 9 8.36 35.12 5.45
C LYS A 9 8.40 35.18 3.92
N LEU A 10 7.62 36.08 3.31
CA LEU A 10 7.64 36.27 1.85
C LEU A 10 8.98 36.82 1.34
N LEU A 11 9.58 37.80 2.04
CA LEU A 11 10.87 38.39 1.67
C LEU A 11 12.02 37.37 1.72
N THR A 12 11.91 36.34 2.56
CA THR A 12 12.92 35.29 2.72
C THR A 12 12.71 34.08 1.81
N LEU A 13 11.64 34.05 0.99
CA LEU A 13 11.37 32.96 0.05
C LEU A 13 12.52 32.66 -0.92
N PRO A 14 13.21 33.64 -1.52
CA PRO A 14 14.33 33.35 -2.42
C PRO A 14 15.43 32.54 -1.75
N TYR A 15 15.73 32.82 -0.47
CA TYR A 15 16.69 32.04 0.30
C TYR A 15 16.21 30.60 0.50
N THR A 16 14.94 30.41 0.88
CA THR A 16 14.34 29.06 1.05
C THR A 16 14.39 28.25 -0.25
N ILE A 17 14.10 28.88 -1.39
CA ILE A 17 14.16 28.24 -2.71
C ILE A 17 15.60 27.83 -3.03
N ILE A 18 16.56 28.76 -2.92
CA ILE A 18 17.98 28.48 -3.19
C ILE A 18 18.48 27.37 -2.29
N LYS A 19 18.15 27.42 -1.00
CA LYS A 19 18.50 26.38 -0.03
C LYS A 19 17.93 25.02 -0.47
N ALA A 20 16.63 24.93 -0.75
CA ALA A 20 16.00 23.67 -1.16
C ALA A 20 16.61 23.08 -2.44
N VAL A 21 16.95 23.93 -3.42
CA VAL A 21 17.63 23.52 -4.66
C VAL A 21 19.03 22.99 -4.36
N LEU A 22 19.83 23.70 -3.56
CA LEU A 22 21.17 23.27 -3.18
C LEU A 22 21.13 21.95 -2.40
N GLU A 23 20.24 21.84 -1.40
CA GLU A 23 20.05 20.61 -0.63
C GLU A 23 19.65 19.45 -1.53
N TYR A 24 18.70 19.65 -2.46
CA TYR A 24 18.26 18.61 -3.39
C TYR A 24 19.40 18.02 -4.21
N TYR A 25 20.28 18.86 -4.77
CA TYR A 25 21.39 18.41 -5.62
C TYR A 25 22.65 17.96 -4.87
N THR A 26 22.76 18.24 -3.57
CA THR A 26 23.96 17.91 -2.79
C THR A 26 23.73 16.68 -1.91
N PHE A 27 22.99 16.84 -0.83
CA PHE A 27 22.83 15.82 0.20
C PHE A 27 21.38 15.35 0.38
N GLY A 28 20.46 15.81 -0.46
CA GLY A 28 19.02 15.57 -0.40
C GLY A 28 18.30 16.52 0.58
N THR A 29 17.07 16.90 0.25
CA THR A 29 16.21 17.65 1.18
C THR A 29 15.68 16.71 2.27
N PRO A 30 15.05 17.24 3.34
CA PRO A 30 14.33 16.41 4.30
C PRO A 30 13.28 15.48 3.67
N TYR A 31 12.73 15.84 2.52
CA TYR A 31 11.70 15.07 1.81
C TYR A 31 12.31 13.97 0.96
N SER A 32 13.26 14.32 0.07
CA SER A 32 13.84 13.37 -0.89
C SER A 32 14.68 12.26 -0.22
N ARG A 33 15.14 12.50 1.01
CA ARG A 33 15.85 11.50 1.83
C ARG A 33 14.96 10.42 2.40
N THR A 34 13.66 10.69 2.53
CA THR A 34 12.77 9.86 3.35
C THR A 34 11.65 9.26 2.55
N ASN A 35 11.16 9.93 1.50
CA ASN A 35 10.08 9.42 0.67
C ASN A 35 10.44 9.48 -0.82
N ARG A 36 10.17 8.36 -1.52
CA ARG A 36 10.43 8.17 -2.95
C ARG A 36 9.75 9.21 -3.84
N GLU A 37 8.59 9.71 -3.42
CA GLU A 37 7.75 10.69 -4.12
C GLU A 37 8.51 11.99 -4.42
N PHE A 38 9.48 12.30 -3.56
CA PHE A 38 10.32 13.50 -3.65
C PHE A 38 11.68 13.23 -4.31
N LYS A 39 12.10 11.96 -4.45
CA LYS A 39 13.47 11.63 -4.84
C LYS A 39 13.85 12.20 -6.21
N ASN A 40 12.91 12.19 -7.14
CA ASN A 40 13.15 12.56 -8.55
C ASN A 40 12.38 13.84 -8.97
N SER A 41 11.96 14.67 -8.01
CA SER A 41 11.17 15.88 -8.31
C SER A 41 11.65 17.09 -7.54
N LEU A 42 12.56 17.86 -8.13
CA LEU A 42 12.98 19.16 -7.58
C LEU A 42 11.78 20.07 -7.31
N TYR A 43 10.78 20.06 -8.20
CA TYR A 43 9.56 20.85 -8.06
C TYR A 43 8.83 20.56 -6.74
N LYS A 44 8.56 19.29 -6.43
CA LYS A 44 7.86 18.90 -5.19
C LYS A 44 8.65 19.28 -3.94
N ASN A 45 9.98 19.14 -3.99
CA ASN A 45 10.86 19.52 -2.90
C ASN A 45 10.88 21.03 -2.63
N VAL A 46 10.99 21.83 -3.69
CA VAL A 46 10.97 23.29 -3.58
C VAL A 46 9.60 23.76 -3.12
N LEU A 47 8.53 23.21 -3.68
CA LEU A 47 7.15 23.53 -3.30
C LEU A 47 6.92 23.30 -1.81
N LEU A 48 7.22 22.11 -1.28
CA LEU A 48 7.06 21.83 0.14
C LEU A 48 7.97 22.68 1.02
N SER A 49 9.20 22.96 0.61
CA SER A 49 10.07 23.87 1.35
C SER A 49 9.49 25.28 1.45
N ILE A 50 8.87 25.77 0.37
CA ILE A 50 8.15 27.05 0.37
C ILE A 50 6.95 26.98 1.31
N GLU A 51 6.09 25.96 1.15
CA GLU A 51 4.89 25.78 1.96
C GLU A 51 5.24 25.69 3.46
N TYR A 52 6.24 24.90 3.81
CA TYR A 52 6.73 24.74 5.17
C TYR A 52 7.23 26.06 5.74
N HIS A 53 8.01 26.81 4.96
CA HIS A 53 8.53 28.13 5.36
C HIS A 53 7.42 29.16 5.61
N VAL A 54 6.36 29.15 4.81
CA VAL A 54 5.23 30.08 5.00
C VAL A 54 4.21 29.59 6.03
N SER A 55 4.23 28.29 6.37
CA SER A 55 3.32 27.67 7.34
C SER A 55 3.57 28.06 8.80
N GLY A 56 2.61 27.74 9.68
CA GLY A 56 2.67 27.97 11.12
C GLY A 56 2.32 29.41 11.56
N ASN A 57 1.71 29.54 12.75
CA ASN A 57 1.21 30.82 13.30
C ASN A 57 0.28 31.56 12.33
N TYR A 58 -0.69 30.86 11.76
CA TYR A 58 -1.62 31.44 10.81
C TYR A 58 -2.53 32.48 11.46
N LYS A 59 -2.52 33.70 10.91
CA LYS A 59 -3.49 34.76 11.25
C LYS A 59 -4.57 34.78 10.17
N LYS A 60 -5.85 34.78 10.57
CA LYS A 60 -7.02 34.78 9.65
C LYS A 60 -6.89 35.81 8.52
N GLN A 61 -6.46 37.03 8.86
CA GLN A 61 -6.28 38.13 7.90
C GLN A 61 -5.24 37.84 6.80
N ASN A 62 -4.16 37.11 7.11
CA ASN A 62 -3.10 36.80 6.15
C ASN A 62 -3.59 35.76 5.15
N LEU A 63 -4.24 34.72 5.65
CA LEU A 63 -4.81 33.66 4.83
C LEU A 63 -5.90 34.19 3.90
N LYS A 64 -6.76 35.08 4.40
CA LYS A 64 -7.80 35.73 3.59
C LYS A 64 -7.23 36.55 2.43
N ALA A 65 -6.06 37.15 2.61
CA ALA A 65 -5.44 37.96 1.58
C ALA A 65 -4.65 37.12 0.54
N VAL A 66 -4.09 35.97 0.94
CA VAL A 66 -3.05 35.28 0.15
C VAL A 66 -3.47 33.89 -0.30
N VAL A 67 -4.25 33.18 0.50
CA VAL A 67 -4.58 31.77 0.26
C VAL A 67 -6.00 31.59 -0.28
N TYR A 68 -6.95 32.43 0.17
CA TYR A 68 -8.36 32.21 -0.14
C TYR A 68 -8.67 32.22 -1.63
N GLN A 69 -9.24 31.11 -2.10
CA GLN A 69 -9.86 30.99 -3.40
C GLN A 69 -11.21 30.26 -3.26
N PRO A 70 -12.34 30.89 -3.67
CA PRO A 70 -13.63 30.22 -3.60
C PRO A 70 -13.67 29.00 -4.54
N ILE A 71 -14.36 27.93 -4.14
CA ILE A 71 -14.41 26.68 -4.92
C ILE A 71 -14.93 26.91 -6.34
N THR A 72 -15.85 27.84 -6.53
CA THR A 72 -16.40 28.20 -7.85
C THR A 72 -15.32 28.67 -8.83
N LYS A 73 -14.26 29.33 -8.32
CA LYS A 73 -13.11 29.74 -9.13
C LYS A 73 -12.23 28.54 -9.48
N VAL A 74 -12.05 27.58 -8.56
CA VAL A 74 -11.35 26.31 -8.82
C VAL A 74 -12.11 25.49 -9.87
N ILE A 75 -13.41 25.26 -9.67
CA ILE A 75 -14.30 24.58 -10.62
C ILE A 75 -14.22 25.24 -12.00
N LYS A 76 -14.33 26.57 -12.09
CA LYS A 76 -14.22 27.30 -13.35
C LYS A 76 -12.86 27.09 -14.03
N LYS A 77 -11.76 27.09 -13.25
CA LYS A 77 -10.41 26.84 -13.76
C LYS A 77 -10.28 25.44 -14.35
N PHE A 78 -10.85 24.44 -13.68
CA PHE A 78 -10.75 23.05 -14.08
C PHE A 78 -11.80 22.60 -15.10
N LYS A 79 -12.84 23.39 -15.37
CA LYS A 79 -13.93 22.99 -16.29
C LYS A 79 -13.46 22.51 -17.68
N SER A 80 -12.37 23.05 -18.21
CA SER A 80 -11.74 22.61 -19.48
C SER A 80 -10.52 21.72 -19.31
N HIS A 81 -10.15 21.41 -18.06
CA HIS A 81 -9.04 20.52 -17.75
C HIS A 81 -9.45 19.07 -18.06
N PRO A 82 -8.56 18.23 -18.64
CA PRO A 82 -8.94 16.88 -19.07
C PRO A 82 -9.54 16.00 -17.97
N LEU A 83 -9.07 16.14 -16.72
CA LEU A 83 -9.62 15.39 -15.58
C LEU A 83 -11.08 15.74 -15.26
N ALA A 84 -11.53 16.95 -15.56
CA ALA A 84 -12.87 17.39 -15.18
C ALA A 84 -13.81 17.45 -16.40
N SER A 85 -13.28 17.71 -17.59
CA SER A 85 -14.09 17.88 -18.80
C SER A 85 -14.86 16.62 -19.23
N GLN A 86 -14.47 15.44 -18.76
CA GLN A 86 -15.16 14.18 -19.05
C GLN A 86 -16.07 13.72 -17.90
N LEU A 87 -16.06 14.42 -16.75
CA LEU A 87 -16.90 14.07 -15.63
C LEU A 87 -18.31 14.62 -15.83
N ASN A 88 -19.31 13.77 -15.62
CA ASN A 88 -20.71 14.16 -15.78
C ASN A 88 -21.12 15.19 -14.73
N ASN A 89 -21.85 16.21 -15.17
CA ASN A 89 -22.32 17.33 -14.34
C ASN A 89 -21.21 18.02 -13.50
N PHE A 90 -19.97 18.00 -13.99
CA PHE A 90 -18.85 18.61 -13.29
C PHE A 90 -19.12 20.08 -12.90
N GLY A 91 -19.01 20.37 -11.61
CA GLY A 91 -19.21 21.70 -11.02
C GLY A 91 -20.67 22.11 -10.84
N LYS A 92 -21.63 21.23 -11.17
CA LYS A 92 -23.06 21.48 -10.92
C LYS A 92 -23.29 21.54 -9.41
N LYS A 93 -23.97 22.59 -8.97
CA LYS A 93 -24.35 22.76 -7.57
C LYS A 93 -25.45 21.74 -7.22
N PHE A 94 -25.23 20.92 -6.20
CA PHE A 94 -26.23 19.95 -5.72
C PHE A 94 -27.18 20.62 -4.72
N ASP A 95 -26.60 21.27 -3.70
CA ASP A 95 -27.33 22.06 -2.72
C ASP A 95 -26.57 23.34 -2.36
N LYS A 96 -26.95 24.03 -1.28
CA LYS A 96 -26.31 25.29 -0.86
C LYS A 96 -24.80 25.17 -0.64
N TYR A 97 -24.30 24.03 -0.18
CA TYR A 97 -22.95 23.82 0.35
C TYR A 97 -22.11 22.84 -0.49
N SER A 98 -22.70 22.19 -1.49
CA SER A 98 -22.03 21.10 -2.20
C SER A 98 -22.15 21.18 -3.72
N TYR A 99 -21.15 20.59 -4.38
CA TYR A 99 -21.01 20.56 -5.82
C TYR A 99 -20.64 19.16 -6.29
N TRP A 100 -21.22 18.74 -7.42
CA TRP A 100 -20.83 17.51 -8.09
C TRP A 100 -19.44 17.66 -8.71
N ILE A 101 -18.54 16.76 -8.36
CA ILE A 101 -17.32 16.49 -9.14
C ILE A 101 -17.67 15.52 -10.27
N HIS A 102 -18.46 14.50 -9.97
CA HIS A 102 -19.05 13.59 -10.93
C HIS A 102 -20.43 13.17 -10.43
N GLU A 103 -21.47 13.25 -11.27
CA GLU A 103 -22.80 12.74 -10.95
C GLU A 103 -23.08 11.55 -11.87
N SER A 104 -23.21 10.34 -11.31
CA SER A 104 -23.59 9.16 -12.10
C SER A 104 -25.01 9.32 -12.65
N ASP A 105 -25.25 8.78 -13.85
CA ASP A 105 -26.59 8.76 -14.45
C ASP A 105 -27.54 7.76 -13.75
N LYS A 106 -27.02 6.86 -12.89
CA LYS A 106 -27.81 5.89 -12.14
C LYS A 106 -28.35 6.51 -10.85
N LYS A 107 -29.66 6.41 -10.65
CA LYS A 107 -30.36 7.00 -9.50
C LYS A 107 -30.06 6.33 -8.16
N ASP A 108 -29.65 5.07 -8.20
CA ASP A 108 -29.21 4.26 -7.05
C ASP A 108 -27.69 4.19 -6.95
N SER A 109 -26.98 5.11 -7.61
CA SER A 109 -25.52 5.19 -7.52
C SER A 109 -25.05 5.47 -6.10
N LYS A 110 -23.82 5.03 -5.83
CA LYS A 110 -23.11 5.32 -4.58
C LYS A 110 -22.69 6.77 -4.60
N VAL A 111 -22.67 7.41 -3.44
CA VAL A 111 -22.20 8.79 -3.31
C VAL A 111 -21.01 8.85 -2.39
N LEU A 112 -19.85 9.23 -2.93
CA LEU A 112 -18.67 9.56 -2.16
C LEU A 112 -18.68 11.06 -1.85
N ILE A 113 -18.91 11.41 -0.59
CA ILE A 113 -18.81 12.80 -0.12
C ILE A 113 -17.36 13.06 0.28
N TYR A 114 -16.74 14.03 -0.39
CA TYR A 114 -15.42 14.53 -0.06
C TYR A 114 -15.50 15.82 0.77
N MET A 115 -14.81 15.83 1.90
CA MET A 115 -14.56 17.02 2.72
C MET A 115 -13.06 17.28 2.76
N HIS A 116 -12.65 18.49 2.38
CA HIS A 116 -11.24 18.82 2.23
C HIS A 116 -10.54 19.04 3.57
N GLY A 117 -9.21 18.97 3.59
CA GLY A 117 -8.38 19.32 4.74
C GLY A 117 -8.17 20.82 4.96
N GLY A 118 -7.05 21.20 5.57
CA GLY A 118 -6.70 22.62 5.76
C GLY A 118 -7.15 23.24 7.08
N GLY A 119 -7.39 22.41 8.10
CA GLY A 119 -7.59 22.87 9.48
C GLY A 119 -8.80 23.78 9.69
N TYR A 120 -9.87 23.59 8.92
CA TYR A 120 -11.09 24.42 8.91
C TYR A 120 -10.89 25.90 8.53
N MET A 121 -9.66 26.32 8.25
CA MET A 121 -9.31 27.71 7.97
C MET A 121 -8.90 27.93 6.53
N LEU A 122 -8.32 26.92 5.87
CA LEU A 122 -7.88 26.98 4.48
C LEU A 122 -8.96 26.40 3.57
N ASN A 123 -9.19 27.03 2.43
CA ASN A 123 -10.09 26.51 1.40
C ASN A 123 -9.50 25.26 0.74
N MET A 124 -10.36 24.53 0.02
CA MET A 124 -9.92 23.45 -0.86
C MET A 124 -8.88 23.95 -1.88
N PHE A 125 -7.77 23.23 -1.98
CA PHE A 125 -6.68 23.52 -2.89
C PHE A 125 -6.86 22.81 -4.24
N GLU A 126 -6.14 23.29 -5.26
CA GLU A 126 -6.15 22.68 -6.59
C GLU A 126 -5.60 21.25 -6.59
N SER A 127 -4.66 20.94 -5.70
CA SER A 127 -4.13 19.58 -5.49
C SER A 127 -5.24 18.63 -5.03
N GLN A 128 -5.95 18.97 -3.96
CA GLN A 128 -7.12 18.22 -3.47
C GLN A 128 -8.19 18.05 -4.55
N PHE A 129 -8.40 19.09 -5.37
CA PHE A 129 -9.30 19.03 -6.51
C PHE A 129 -8.83 18.03 -7.59
N VAL A 130 -7.53 18.03 -7.92
CA VAL A 130 -6.92 17.05 -8.82
C VAL A 130 -7.01 15.65 -8.24
N PHE A 131 -6.77 15.48 -6.94
CA PHE A 131 -6.90 14.22 -6.22
C PHE A 131 -8.31 13.64 -6.39
N ILE A 132 -9.35 14.39 -6.01
CA ILE A 132 -10.72 13.88 -6.04
C ILE A 132 -11.25 13.65 -7.47
N SER A 133 -10.81 14.48 -8.44
CA SER A 133 -11.16 14.26 -9.85
C SER A 133 -10.46 13.05 -10.43
N ALA A 134 -9.18 12.85 -10.08
CA ALA A 134 -8.40 11.69 -10.54
C ALA A 134 -8.86 10.38 -9.90
N LEU A 135 -9.53 10.43 -8.73
CA LEU A 135 -10.08 9.26 -8.07
C LEU A 135 -11.13 8.56 -8.94
N HIS A 136 -11.97 9.31 -9.66
CA HIS A 136 -12.95 8.71 -10.59
C HIS A 136 -12.30 7.80 -11.63
N TYR A 137 -11.19 8.23 -12.24
CA TYR A 137 -10.47 7.44 -13.25
C TYR A 137 -9.59 6.35 -12.65
N ALA A 138 -9.41 6.36 -11.33
CA ALA A 138 -8.76 5.26 -10.63
C ALA A 138 -9.74 4.11 -10.34
N LEU A 139 -11.06 4.35 -10.38
CA LEU A 139 -12.06 3.30 -10.30
C LEU A 139 -12.11 2.53 -11.64
N ASP A 140 -12.45 1.24 -11.58
CA ASP A 140 -12.80 0.50 -12.80
C ASP A 140 -14.09 1.07 -13.42
N ASP A 141 -14.33 0.80 -14.71
CA ASP A 141 -15.44 1.39 -15.47
C ASP A 141 -16.80 1.15 -14.79
N HIS A 142 -17.03 -0.03 -14.21
CA HIS A 142 -18.29 -0.34 -13.54
C HIS A 142 -18.46 0.47 -12.25
N ALA A 143 -17.41 0.53 -11.43
CA ALA A 143 -17.38 1.34 -10.22
C ALA A 143 -17.52 2.84 -10.53
N ALA A 144 -16.82 3.32 -11.56
CA ALA A 144 -16.86 4.70 -12.02
C ALA A 144 -18.28 5.09 -12.48
N GLU A 145 -18.93 4.25 -13.28
CA GLU A 145 -20.32 4.45 -13.73
C GLU A 145 -21.32 4.44 -12.56
N ASN A 146 -21.04 3.71 -11.49
CA ASN A 146 -21.93 3.54 -10.34
C ASN A 146 -21.64 4.48 -9.17
N THR A 147 -20.68 5.39 -9.29
CA THR A 147 -20.22 6.22 -8.16
C THR A 147 -20.27 7.70 -8.52
N SER A 148 -21.17 8.41 -7.87
CA SER A 148 -21.15 9.87 -7.81
C SER A 148 -20.12 10.36 -6.79
N ILE A 149 -19.46 11.48 -7.10
CA ILE A 149 -18.50 12.14 -6.24
C ILE A 149 -18.99 13.56 -5.98
N LEU A 150 -19.32 13.85 -4.72
CA LEU A 150 -19.78 15.14 -4.25
C LEU A 150 -18.69 15.78 -3.39
N VAL A 151 -18.45 17.07 -3.53
CA VAL A 151 -17.61 17.83 -2.59
C VAL A 151 -18.46 18.81 -1.79
N VAL A 152 -18.19 18.90 -0.49
CA VAL A 152 -18.79 19.91 0.40
C VAL A 152 -17.80 21.06 0.61
N ASP A 153 -18.19 22.26 0.17
CA ASP A 153 -17.46 23.52 0.35
C ASP A 153 -17.96 24.21 1.62
N TYR A 154 -17.62 23.63 2.77
CA TYR A 154 -18.05 24.17 4.06
C TYR A 154 -17.36 25.51 4.35
N SER A 155 -18.05 26.33 5.14
CA SER A 155 -17.61 27.65 5.56
C SER A 155 -16.35 27.58 6.42
N LEU A 156 -15.47 28.59 6.30
CA LEU A 156 -14.14 28.55 6.92
C LEU A 156 -14.01 29.49 8.12
N THR A 157 -13.22 29.09 9.11
CA THR A 157 -12.96 29.86 10.34
C THR A 157 -12.23 31.18 10.10
N MET A 158 -11.58 31.33 8.94
CA MET A 158 -10.99 32.59 8.47
C MET A 158 -12.03 33.70 8.21
N PHE A 159 -13.30 33.32 8.06
CA PHE A 159 -14.46 34.20 7.96
C PHE A 159 -15.34 34.13 9.22
N ASP A 160 -14.72 33.77 10.34
CA ASP A 160 -15.37 33.70 11.66
C ASP A 160 -16.56 32.73 11.72
N GLN A 161 -16.53 31.71 10.85
CA GLN A 161 -17.46 30.59 10.89
C GLN A 161 -16.81 29.48 11.74
N ALA A 162 -17.00 29.55 13.06
CA ALA A 162 -16.52 28.54 14.02
C ALA A 162 -17.52 27.38 14.16
N TYR A 163 -17.18 26.38 14.98
CA TYR A 163 -18.09 25.31 15.39
C TYR A 163 -19.42 25.90 15.90
N PRO A 164 -20.59 25.31 15.55
CA PRO A 164 -20.79 24.06 14.79
C PRO A 164 -21.01 24.24 13.28
N THR A 165 -20.59 25.36 12.68
CA THR A 165 -20.97 25.73 11.30
C THR A 165 -20.66 24.63 10.28
N GLN A 166 -19.45 24.09 10.30
CA GLN A 166 -19.01 23.07 9.32
C GLN A 166 -19.80 21.77 9.49
N LEU A 167 -20.03 21.34 10.73
CA LEU A 167 -20.83 20.15 11.03
C LEU A 167 -22.27 20.32 10.55
N PHE A 168 -22.87 21.49 10.78
CA PHE A 168 -24.21 21.83 10.29
C PHE A 168 -24.31 21.73 8.77
N GLU A 169 -23.37 22.36 8.05
CA GLU A 169 -23.40 22.43 6.59
C GLU A 169 -23.19 21.04 5.97
N CYS A 170 -22.25 20.25 6.50
CA CYS A 170 -22.02 18.89 6.05
C CYS A 170 -23.20 17.95 6.36
N LEU A 171 -23.81 18.03 7.55
CA LEU A 171 -25.02 17.26 7.88
C LEU A 171 -26.21 17.66 7.01
N THR A 172 -26.32 18.95 6.67
CA THR A 172 -27.35 19.43 5.73
C THR A 172 -27.18 18.79 4.36
N SER A 173 -25.96 18.75 3.81
CA SER A 173 -25.71 18.09 2.53
C SER A 173 -25.90 16.57 2.58
N TYR A 174 -25.49 15.92 3.68
CA TYR A 174 -25.76 14.51 3.92
C TYR A 174 -27.26 14.21 3.92
N SER A 175 -28.04 14.99 4.66
CA SER A 175 -29.50 14.88 4.73
C SER A 175 -30.16 15.12 3.38
N ASN A 176 -29.70 16.11 2.61
CA ASN A 176 -30.22 16.39 1.28
C ASN A 176 -29.99 15.24 0.30
N LEU A 177 -28.85 14.54 0.38
CA LEU A 177 -28.61 13.32 -0.41
C LEU A 177 -29.59 12.21 -0.03
N VAL A 178 -29.80 11.98 1.26
CA VAL A 178 -30.77 10.98 1.76
C VAL A 178 -32.19 11.32 1.29
N LYS A 179 -32.61 12.59 1.41
CA LYS A 179 -33.90 13.10 0.91
C LYS A 179 -34.04 12.95 -0.60
N ALA A 180 -32.93 13.08 -1.35
CA ALA A 180 -32.88 12.85 -2.79
C ALA A 180 -32.93 11.35 -3.19
N GLY A 181 -32.89 10.44 -2.22
CA GLY A 181 -33.05 9.00 -2.41
C GLY A 181 -31.75 8.20 -2.44
N TYR A 182 -30.59 8.83 -2.22
CA TYR A 182 -29.32 8.13 -2.14
C TYR A 182 -29.21 7.35 -0.83
N LYS A 183 -28.89 6.06 -0.93
CA LYS A 183 -28.82 5.14 0.23
C LYS A 183 -27.40 4.74 0.59
N ASP A 184 -26.52 4.69 -0.40
CA ASP A 184 -25.14 4.23 -0.25
C ASP A 184 -24.16 5.40 -0.25
N ILE A 185 -24.08 6.07 0.90
CA ILE A 185 -23.26 7.27 1.08
C ILE A 185 -21.97 6.91 1.83
N PHE A 186 -20.83 7.27 1.27
CA PHE A 186 -19.49 7.08 1.82
C PHE A 186 -18.87 8.44 2.16
N LEU A 187 -18.11 8.52 3.24
CA LEU A 187 -17.46 9.75 3.67
C LEU A 187 -15.95 9.63 3.47
N LEU A 188 -15.38 10.52 2.66
CA LEU A 188 -13.95 10.67 2.44
C LEU A 188 -13.51 12.05 2.92
N GLY A 189 -12.40 12.09 3.65
CA GLY A 189 -11.77 13.35 3.95
C GLY A 189 -10.28 13.22 4.22
N ASP A 190 -9.59 14.34 4.14
CA ASP A 190 -8.20 14.48 4.53
C ASP A 190 -8.06 15.48 5.68
N SER A 191 -7.17 15.23 6.64
CA SER A 191 -6.89 16.18 7.73
C SER A 191 -8.16 16.56 8.51
N ALA A 192 -8.49 17.86 8.55
CA ALA A 192 -9.75 18.37 9.11
C ALA A 192 -11.01 17.82 8.44
N GLY A 193 -10.97 17.53 7.14
CA GLY A 193 -12.08 16.90 6.43
C GLY A 193 -12.34 15.46 6.89
N ALA A 194 -11.29 14.71 7.25
CA ALA A 194 -11.42 13.39 7.85
C ALA A 194 -11.97 13.47 9.29
N HIS A 195 -11.60 14.51 10.05
CA HIS A 195 -12.23 14.82 11.34
C HIS A 195 -13.73 15.11 11.17
N MET A 196 -14.11 15.84 10.12
CA MET A 196 -15.51 16.09 9.80
C MET A 196 -16.25 14.81 9.38
N ALA A 197 -15.63 13.93 8.59
CA ALA A 197 -16.21 12.63 8.25
C ALA A 197 -16.53 11.79 9.50
N LEU A 198 -15.61 11.74 10.48
CA LEU A 198 -15.83 11.12 11.78
C LEU A 198 -16.95 11.82 12.56
N SER A 199 -16.99 13.15 12.54
CA SER A 199 -18.02 13.95 13.21
C SER A 199 -19.42 13.66 12.66
N ILE A 200 -19.59 13.53 11.34
CA ILE A 200 -20.87 13.16 10.70
C ILE A 200 -21.28 11.75 11.08
N ALA A 201 -20.36 10.78 10.97
CA ALA A 201 -20.65 9.39 11.30
C ALA A 201 -21.11 9.24 12.76
N ARG A 202 -20.42 9.92 13.67
CA ARG A 202 -20.80 10.02 15.07
C ARG A 202 -22.13 10.72 15.26
N ALA A 203 -22.36 11.85 14.58
CA ALA A 203 -23.59 12.61 14.70
C ALA A 203 -24.83 11.75 14.38
N VAL A 204 -24.74 10.95 13.32
CA VAL A 204 -25.83 10.04 12.94
C VAL A 204 -25.93 8.84 13.89
N ALA A 205 -24.84 8.43 14.54
CA ALA A 205 -24.83 7.28 15.46
C ALA A 205 -25.36 7.62 16.86
N TYR A 206 -25.26 8.90 17.24
CA TYR A 206 -25.65 9.43 18.54
C TYR A 206 -26.51 10.70 18.37
N PRO A 207 -27.70 10.57 17.76
CA PRO A 207 -28.49 11.73 17.32
C PRO A 207 -28.93 12.65 18.48
N LYS A 208 -29.17 12.10 19.68
CA LYS A 208 -29.50 12.89 20.87
C LYS A 208 -28.39 13.88 21.27
N GLU A 209 -27.13 13.49 21.14
CA GLU A 209 -26.02 14.37 21.44
C GLU A 209 -25.95 15.53 20.44
N VAL A 210 -26.27 15.26 19.17
CA VAL A 210 -26.29 16.27 18.11
C VAL A 210 -27.45 17.23 18.32
N GLU A 211 -28.63 16.74 18.66
CA GLU A 211 -29.77 17.58 19.02
C GLU A 211 -29.42 18.49 20.20
N GLU A 212 -28.82 17.94 21.26
CA GLU A 212 -28.35 18.72 22.41
C GLU A 212 -27.33 19.79 22.00
N GLN A 213 -26.35 19.44 21.15
CA GLN A 213 -25.40 20.39 20.58
C GLN A 213 -26.12 21.54 19.86
N PHE A 214 -26.95 21.24 18.86
CA PHE A 214 -27.59 22.27 18.05
C PHE A 214 -28.64 23.09 18.80
N ASN A 215 -29.25 22.55 19.87
CA ASN A 215 -30.13 23.31 20.76
C ASN A 215 -29.39 24.47 21.46
N HIS A 216 -28.08 24.33 21.70
CA HIS A 216 -27.25 25.42 22.24
C HIS A 216 -26.92 26.50 21.20
N TYR A 217 -27.18 26.24 19.92
CA TYR A 217 -26.90 27.17 18.82
C TYR A 217 -28.15 27.47 17.98
N PRO A 218 -29.07 28.34 18.45
CA PRO A 218 -30.38 28.56 17.83
C PRO A 218 -30.34 29.09 16.39
N LYS A 219 -29.18 29.57 15.92
CA LYS A 219 -28.94 29.97 14.52
C LYS A 219 -28.93 28.77 13.57
N PHE A 220 -28.56 27.58 14.04
CA PHE A 220 -28.40 26.37 13.25
C PHE A 220 -29.58 25.44 13.49
N LYS A 221 -30.67 25.67 12.77
CA LYS A 221 -31.86 24.84 12.83
C LYS A 221 -31.74 23.69 11.85
N LEU A 222 -31.70 22.46 12.36
CA LEU A 222 -31.79 21.26 11.54
C LEU A 222 -33.24 21.14 11.05
N ASP A 223 -33.45 21.25 9.74
CA ASP A 223 -34.75 21.04 9.08
C ASP A 223 -34.95 19.57 8.67
N PHE A 224 -34.27 18.68 9.40
CA PHE A 224 -34.33 17.23 9.24
C PHE A 224 -34.12 16.57 10.60
N ASP A 225 -34.66 15.37 10.72
CA ASP A 225 -34.51 14.53 11.90
C ASP A 225 -33.23 13.69 11.77
N VAL A 226 -32.23 13.99 12.59
CA VAL A 226 -30.95 13.26 12.62
C VAL A 226 -31.17 11.81 13.06
N CYS A 227 -32.17 11.53 13.90
CA CYS A 227 -32.50 10.17 14.35
C CYS A 227 -32.90 9.26 13.18
N ASN A 228 -33.37 9.82 12.06
CA ASN A 228 -33.81 9.08 10.89
C ASN A 228 -32.77 9.06 9.76
N LEU A 229 -31.59 9.66 9.94
CA LEU A 229 -30.53 9.58 8.94
C LEU A 229 -29.87 8.19 8.99
N PRO A 230 -29.68 7.51 7.85
CA PRO A 230 -28.92 6.27 7.81
C PRO A 230 -27.44 6.53 8.10
N GLN A 231 -26.79 5.58 8.78
CA GLN A 231 -25.33 5.59 8.93
C GLN A 231 -24.63 5.57 7.56
N PRO A 232 -23.47 6.25 7.42
CA PRO A 232 -22.67 6.13 6.21
C PRO A 232 -22.23 4.68 6.01
N LYS A 233 -22.09 4.26 4.75
CA LYS A 233 -21.69 2.89 4.40
C LYS A 233 -20.21 2.62 4.57
N GLY A 234 -19.38 3.67 4.59
CA GLY A 234 -17.97 3.56 4.87
C GLY A 234 -17.26 4.88 5.12
N LEU A 235 -16.07 4.80 5.71
CA LEU A 235 -15.20 5.93 6.07
C LEU A 235 -13.83 5.80 5.42
N LEU A 236 -13.37 6.84 4.75
CA LEU A 236 -12.03 6.94 4.20
C LEU A 236 -11.34 8.15 4.79
N LEU A 237 -10.36 7.90 5.64
CA LEU A 237 -9.76 8.88 6.54
C LEU A 237 -8.28 9.02 6.20
N ILE A 238 -7.91 10.13 5.58
CA ILE A 238 -6.52 10.39 5.21
C ILE A 238 -5.93 11.39 6.22
N SER A 239 -4.93 10.95 6.97
CA SER A 239 -4.25 11.72 8.01
C SER A 239 -5.22 12.48 8.93
N PRO A 240 -6.16 11.78 9.61
CA PRO A 240 -7.25 12.45 10.29
C PRO A 240 -6.79 13.32 11.46
N TRP A 241 -7.23 14.57 11.50
CA TRP A 241 -6.86 15.51 12.56
C TRP A 241 -7.75 15.33 13.80
N VAL A 242 -7.56 14.23 14.51
CA VAL A 242 -8.45 13.72 15.58
C VAL A 242 -8.42 14.51 16.89
N GLU A 243 -7.48 15.44 17.05
CA GLU A 243 -7.32 16.25 18.26
C GLU A 243 -6.99 17.74 17.95
N PRO A 244 -7.90 18.49 17.31
CA PRO A 244 -7.61 19.80 16.74
C PRO A 244 -7.08 20.84 17.74
N THR A 245 -7.44 20.71 19.01
CA THR A 245 -7.04 21.65 20.09
C THR A 245 -5.92 21.15 20.98
N ILE A 246 -5.29 20.03 20.64
CA ILE A 246 -4.18 19.45 21.39
C ILE A 246 -2.89 19.70 20.62
N LYS A 247 -1.90 20.27 21.31
CA LYS A 247 -0.59 20.52 20.72
C LYS A 247 0.13 19.18 20.48
N PRO A 248 0.66 18.91 19.27
CA PRO A 248 1.42 17.71 19.01
C PRO A 248 2.68 17.59 19.89
N LYS A 249 3.05 16.36 20.21
CA LYS A 249 4.25 16.05 21.00
C LYS A 249 5.47 15.98 20.08
N VAL A 250 6.50 16.79 20.35
CA VAL A 250 7.77 16.78 19.60
C VAL A 250 8.95 16.74 20.58
N PRO A 251 9.87 15.75 20.48
CA PRO A 251 9.83 14.61 19.56
C PRO A 251 8.60 13.73 19.80
N ASN A 252 8.11 13.07 18.75
CA ASN A 252 6.94 12.19 18.84
C ASN A 252 7.27 10.92 19.64
N LYS A 253 6.25 10.13 19.99
CA LYS A 253 6.40 8.89 20.78
C LYS A 253 7.39 7.89 20.21
N ARG A 254 7.65 7.96 18.89
CA ARG A 254 8.53 7.05 18.15
C ARG A 254 9.95 7.58 17.99
N GLY A 255 10.23 8.80 18.43
CA GLY A 255 11.52 9.46 18.18
C GLY A 255 11.79 9.75 16.70
N ILE A 256 10.75 9.77 15.86
CA ILE A 256 10.87 10.02 14.41
C ILE A 256 10.94 11.52 14.17
N ASN A 257 11.82 11.91 13.23
CA ASN A 257 11.98 13.31 12.85
C ASN A 257 10.86 13.77 11.90
N THR A 258 9.97 14.62 12.40
CA THR A 258 8.84 15.23 11.67
C THR A 258 9.21 16.52 10.92
N TRP A 259 10.50 16.88 10.86
CA TRP A 259 10.96 18.09 10.19
C TRP A 259 10.54 18.15 8.71
N GLY A 260 9.96 19.29 8.32
CA GLY A 260 9.44 19.56 6.98
C GLY A 260 7.97 19.15 6.79
N ASP A 261 7.36 18.46 7.74
CA ASP A 261 5.93 18.16 7.66
C ASP A 261 5.08 19.45 7.75
N LEU A 262 3.92 19.47 7.08
CA LEU A 262 2.98 20.62 7.10
C LEU A 262 1.83 20.45 8.11
N GLY A 263 1.91 19.43 8.98
CA GLY A 263 0.95 19.25 10.06
C GLY A 263 0.90 20.44 11.02
N ALA A 264 -0.16 20.52 11.82
CA ALA A 264 -0.39 21.62 12.75
C ALA A 264 0.50 21.52 14.00
N PHE A 265 1.71 22.11 13.98
CA PHE A 265 2.63 22.15 15.14
C PHE A 265 2.12 22.97 16.34
N ASP A 266 1.05 23.72 16.15
CA ASP A 266 0.38 24.55 17.15
C ASP A 266 -1.14 24.37 17.08
N THR A 267 -1.85 24.90 18.06
CA THR A 267 -3.31 24.75 18.19
C THR A 267 -4.09 25.85 17.47
N SER A 268 -3.45 26.83 16.82
CA SER A 268 -4.11 28.07 16.36
C SER A 268 -5.30 27.81 15.44
N LEU A 269 -5.18 26.80 14.57
CA LEU A 269 -6.25 26.41 13.65
C LEU A 269 -7.45 25.77 14.40
N GLY A 270 -7.17 24.94 15.39
CA GLY A 270 -8.19 24.26 16.18
C GLY A 270 -8.83 25.20 17.19
N ASP A 271 -8.06 26.11 17.76
CA ASP A 271 -8.54 27.22 18.60
C ASP A 271 -9.46 28.13 17.81
N ALA A 272 -9.19 28.38 16.53
CA ALA A 272 -10.09 29.15 15.67
C ALA A 272 -11.38 28.39 15.30
N TYR A 273 -11.33 27.06 15.24
CA TYR A 273 -12.50 26.21 15.04
C TYR A 273 -13.37 26.13 16.29
N ALA A 274 -12.78 25.89 17.45
CA ALA A 274 -13.47 25.88 18.73
C ALA A 274 -13.97 27.29 19.10
N ALA A 275 -13.20 28.34 18.76
CA ALA A 275 -13.46 29.74 19.14
C ALA A 275 -13.75 29.86 20.65
N ASP A 276 -14.79 30.61 21.01
CA ASP A 276 -15.19 30.86 22.41
C ASP A 276 -16.13 29.78 22.97
N ASN A 277 -16.33 28.67 22.24
CA ASN A 277 -17.19 27.57 22.72
C ASN A 277 -16.58 26.89 23.94
N ASP A 278 -17.45 26.41 24.84
CA ASP A 278 -17.02 25.52 25.90
C ASP A 278 -16.51 24.20 25.30
N ARG A 279 -15.20 23.99 25.41
CA ARG A 279 -14.50 22.83 24.85
C ARG A 279 -14.95 21.52 25.49
N ALA A 280 -15.36 21.54 26.76
CA ALA A 280 -15.89 20.36 27.42
C ALA A 280 -17.25 19.98 26.81
N PHE A 281 -18.10 20.99 26.58
CA PHE A 281 -19.40 20.81 25.95
C PHE A 281 -19.28 20.26 24.52
N ILE A 282 -18.38 20.81 23.70
CA ILE A 282 -18.22 20.38 22.29
C ILE A 282 -17.29 19.18 22.11
N ASN A 283 -16.76 18.60 23.19
CA ASN A 283 -15.66 17.64 23.13
C ASN A 283 -15.99 16.39 22.30
N ASN A 284 -17.25 15.95 22.35
CA ASN A 284 -17.75 14.81 21.57
C ASN A 284 -17.62 15.00 20.05
N PHE A 285 -17.42 16.23 19.58
CA PHE A 285 -17.21 16.59 18.17
C PHE A 285 -15.92 17.41 17.96
N LEU A 286 -15.01 17.40 18.95
CA LEU A 286 -13.76 18.13 18.91
C LEU A 286 -12.56 17.20 19.07
N ASN A 287 -12.38 16.52 20.22
CA ASN A 287 -11.22 15.66 20.45
C ASN A 287 -11.65 14.20 20.57
N PHE A 288 -11.17 13.36 19.67
CA PHE A 288 -11.56 11.95 19.58
C PHE A 288 -10.64 11.01 20.36
N THR A 289 -9.48 11.50 20.80
CA THR A 289 -8.50 10.73 21.59
C THR A 289 -8.82 10.72 23.09
N ASN A 290 -9.67 11.63 23.57
CA ASN A 290 -10.04 11.73 24.98
C ASN A 290 -11.40 11.06 25.26
N THR A 291 -11.65 9.94 24.57
CA THR A 291 -12.92 9.21 24.56
C THR A 291 -12.68 7.71 24.74
N ASN A 292 -13.74 6.90 24.76
CA ASN A 292 -13.60 5.45 24.77
C ASN A 292 -14.51 4.80 23.71
N TRP A 293 -14.17 3.55 23.36
CA TRP A 293 -14.91 2.79 22.35
C TRP A 293 -16.40 2.63 22.70
N GLU A 294 -16.70 2.21 23.94
CA GLU A 294 -18.05 1.83 24.37
C GLU A 294 -19.02 3.00 24.36
N ASP A 295 -18.56 4.19 24.72
CA ASP A 295 -19.44 5.36 24.83
C ASP A 295 -19.46 6.18 23.55
N HIS A 296 -18.37 6.18 22.76
CA HIS A 296 -18.21 7.12 21.65
C HIS A 296 -18.26 6.50 20.25
N TRP A 297 -17.91 5.23 20.09
CA TRP A 297 -17.65 4.67 18.74
C TRP A 297 -18.37 3.36 18.45
N LYS A 298 -18.87 2.65 19.47
CA LYS A 298 -19.55 1.35 19.28
C LYS A 298 -20.76 1.36 18.36
N ASN A 299 -21.46 2.48 18.21
CA ASN A 299 -22.62 2.60 17.34
C ASN A 299 -22.30 3.14 15.93
N VAL A 300 -21.03 3.47 15.65
CA VAL A 300 -20.62 3.94 14.33
C VAL A 300 -20.42 2.74 13.41
N GLU A 301 -21.40 2.44 12.56
CA GLU A 301 -21.45 1.21 11.78
C GLU A 301 -20.18 0.92 10.94
N PRO A 302 -19.62 1.88 10.18
CA PRO A 302 -18.39 1.67 9.41
C PRO A 302 -17.18 1.16 10.22
N LEU A 303 -17.06 1.59 11.48
CA LEU A 303 -15.96 1.18 12.36
C LEU A 303 -16.17 -0.25 12.90
N ASN A 304 -17.41 -0.74 12.89
CA ASN A 304 -17.80 -2.05 13.42
C ASN A 304 -17.88 -3.15 12.36
N ASN A 305 -18.18 -2.79 11.11
CA ASN A 305 -18.35 -3.75 10.02
C ASN A 305 -17.08 -3.94 9.19
N GLY A 306 -16.08 -3.08 9.36
CA GLY A 306 -14.83 -3.11 8.60
C GLY A 306 -14.82 -2.20 7.38
N ASN A 307 -15.86 -1.40 7.19
CA ASN A 307 -15.95 -0.46 6.07
C ASN A 307 -15.26 0.86 6.37
N ASN A 308 -14.01 0.79 6.84
CA ASN A 308 -13.23 1.96 7.19
C ASN A 308 -11.78 1.77 6.79
N LEU A 309 -11.17 2.85 6.31
CA LEU A 309 -9.79 2.92 5.87
C LEU A 309 -9.16 4.17 6.48
N MET A 310 -8.03 3.99 7.15
CA MET A 310 -7.25 5.08 7.69
C MET A 310 -5.81 5.02 7.17
N ILE A 311 -5.33 6.10 6.56
CA ILE A 311 -4.01 6.20 5.94
C ILE A 311 -3.28 7.40 6.54
N VAL A 312 -2.00 7.29 6.83
CA VAL A 312 -1.23 8.38 7.47
C VAL A 312 0.27 8.24 7.16
N GLY A 313 1.01 9.36 7.19
CA GLY A 313 2.45 9.35 6.96
C GLY A 313 3.27 8.88 8.18
N GLU A 314 4.39 8.19 7.97
CA GLU A 314 5.29 7.77 9.06
C GLU A 314 5.91 8.96 9.82
N ARG A 315 6.23 10.04 9.11
CA ARG A 315 6.91 11.25 9.63
C ARG A 315 5.95 12.41 9.88
N GLU A 316 4.65 12.15 9.89
CA GLU A 316 3.62 13.15 10.12
C GLU A 316 3.54 13.57 11.60
N VAL A 317 3.30 14.87 11.83
CA VAL A 317 3.14 15.48 13.15
C VAL A 317 1.89 15.01 13.87
N LEU A 318 0.79 14.76 13.16
CA LEU A 318 -0.48 14.33 13.78
C LEU A 318 -0.50 12.83 14.15
N ARG A 319 0.51 12.07 13.74
CA ARG A 319 0.52 10.60 13.78
C ARG A 319 0.27 10.04 15.18
N ASP A 320 0.86 10.64 16.22
CA ASP A 320 0.67 10.18 17.60
C ASP A 320 -0.81 10.23 18.02
N GLY A 321 -1.54 11.28 17.65
CA GLY A 321 -2.97 11.40 17.91
C GLY A 321 -3.77 10.40 17.09
N VAL A 322 -3.41 10.20 15.81
CA VAL A 322 -4.04 9.18 14.94
C VAL A 322 -3.87 7.78 15.51
N ASP A 323 -2.70 7.45 16.06
CA ASP A 323 -2.47 6.16 16.72
C ASP A 323 -3.25 6.01 18.02
N ASP A 324 -3.33 7.07 18.83
CA ASP A 324 -4.14 7.05 20.05
C ASP A 324 -5.61 6.82 19.71
N PHE A 325 -6.10 7.46 18.64
CA PHE A 325 -7.44 7.22 18.13
C PHE A 325 -7.60 5.79 17.59
N TYR A 326 -6.64 5.29 16.80
CA TYR A 326 -6.61 3.91 16.33
C TYR A 326 -6.71 2.92 17.49
N ASP A 327 -5.97 3.16 18.58
CA ASP A 327 -6.00 2.31 19.77
C ASP A 327 -7.37 2.27 20.47
N ILE A 328 -8.15 3.34 20.37
CA ILE A 328 -9.53 3.38 20.83
C ILE A 328 -10.43 2.52 19.92
N ILE A 329 -10.37 2.73 18.60
CA ILE A 329 -11.31 2.12 17.66
C ILE A 329 -10.96 0.69 17.25
N LYS A 330 -9.69 0.27 17.34
CA LYS A 330 -9.24 -1.09 17.00
C LYS A 330 -9.86 -2.16 17.89
N LYS A 331 -10.51 -1.79 19.00
CA LYS A 331 -11.31 -2.70 19.83
C LYS A 331 -12.43 -3.39 19.04
N SER A 332 -12.87 -2.82 17.91
CA SER A 332 -13.79 -3.49 16.99
C SER A 332 -13.18 -4.68 16.25
N GLY A 333 -11.84 -4.74 16.15
CA GLY A 333 -11.09 -5.75 15.41
C GLY A 333 -11.09 -5.59 13.88
N LYS A 334 -11.67 -4.50 13.34
CA LYS A 334 -11.91 -4.35 11.89
C LYS A 334 -11.50 -2.99 11.33
N VAL A 335 -10.48 -2.36 11.89
CA VAL A 335 -10.01 -1.05 11.40
C VAL A 335 -8.83 -1.27 10.47
N ASP A 336 -8.99 -0.90 9.19
CA ASP A 336 -7.91 -1.00 8.20
C ASP A 336 -7.01 0.24 8.29
N TYR A 337 -5.74 0.04 8.62
CA TYR A 337 -4.81 1.10 9.00
C TYR A 337 -3.46 0.97 8.30
N HIS A 338 -3.12 1.97 7.50
CA HIS A 338 -1.93 1.98 6.65
C HIS A 338 -1.01 3.16 6.97
N THR A 339 0.30 2.89 6.91
CA THR A 339 1.35 3.87 7.15
C THR A 339 2.24 4.01 5.92
N GLU A 340 2.33 5.21 5.36
CA GLU A 340 3.26 5.50 4.27
C GLU A 340 4.70 5.61 4.80
N PRO A 341 5.63 4.72 4.39
CA PRO A 341 7.02 4.79 4.80
C PRO A 341 7.67 6.10 4.36
N GLY A 342 8.26 6.82 5.31
CA GLY A 342 8.83 8.15 5.13
C GLY A 342 7.82 9.25 4.76
N GLY A 343 6.53 8.93 4.67
CA GLY A 343 5.44 9.84 4.33
C GLY A 343 5.24 10.95 5.36
N ILE A 344 4.67 12.05 4.90
CA ILE A 344 4.34 13.24 5.71
C ILE A 344 2.88 13.64 5.42
N HIS A 345 2.28 14.47 6.27
CA HIS A 345 0.86 14.84 6.21
C HIS A 345 0.45 15.36 4.82
N ALA A 346 1.23 16.30 4.29
CA ALA A 346 0.98 16.88 2.97
C ALA A 346 1.37 15.95 1.80
N GLY A 347 2.19 14.91 2.06
CA GLY A 347 2.65 13.99 1.02
C GLY A 347 1.49 13.30 0.31
N LEU A 348 0.56 12.75 1.10
CA LEU A 348 -0.54 11.91 0.63
C LEU A 348 -1.51 12.62 -0.32
N VAL A 349 -2.06 13.77 0.08
CA VAL A 349 -3.11 14.44 -0.72
C VAL A 349 -2.59 15.66 -1.46
N TYR A 350 -1.65 16.42 -0.89
CA TYR A 350 -1.22 17.69 -1.48
C TYR A 350 -0.14 17.53 -2.55
N VAL A 351 0.78 16.57 -2.36
CA VAL A 351 1.94 16.43 -3.23
C VAL A 351 1.74 15.35 -4.29
N GLU A 352 1.31 14.16 -3.87
CA GLU A 352 1.19 12.99 -4.75
C GLU A 352 0.34 13.30 -6.00
N CYS A 353 -0.79 13.97 -5.80
CA CYS A 353 -1.70 14.31 -6.89
C CYS A 353 -1.17 15.36 -7.90
N LEU A 354 -0.08 16.08 -7.59
CA LEU A 354 0.46 17.11 -8.49
C LEU A 354 0.96 16.53 -9.80
N ASP A 355 1.29 15.24 -9.83
CA ASP A 355 1.66 14.52 -11.05
C ASP A 355 0.56 14.51 -12.10
N TYR A 356 -0.69 14.76 -11.69
CA TYR A 356 -1.87 14.78 -12.54
C TYR A 356 -2.39 16.19 -12.85
N ALA A 357 -1.80 17.23 -12.24
CA ALA A 357 -2.26 18.62 -12.41
C ALA A 357 -1.95 19.19 -13.80
N SER A 358 -0.94 18.66 -14.48
CA SER A 358 -0.61 19.07 -15.86
C SER A 358 -1.47 18.36 -16.89
N LYS A 359 -1.65 18.92 -18.09
CA LYS A 359 -2.36 18.23 -19.20
C LYS A 359 -1.76 16.85 -19.53
N LYS A 360 -0.43 16.70 -19.43
CA LYS A 360 0.26 15.43 -19.66
C LYS A 360 -0.03 14.45 -18.53
N GLY A 361 0.02 14.92 -17.29
CA GLY A 361 -0.36 14.18 -16.09
C GLY A 361 -1.81 13.70 -16.14
N ALA A 362 -2.73 14.61 -16.43
CA ALA A 362 -4.14 14.29 -16.62
C ALA A 362 -4.33 13.15 -17.63
N LYS A 363 -3.72 13.22 -18.81
CA LYS A 363 -3.79 12.14 -19.81
C LYS A 363 -3.29 10.78 -19.30
N ARG A 364 -2.37 10.75 -18.33
CA ARG A 364 -1.94 9.51 -17.66
C ARG A 364 -3.06 8.99 -16.74
N ALA A 365 -3.61 9.85 -15.88
CA ALA A 365 -4.73 9.49 -15.00
C ALA A 365 -5.95 8.99 -15.78
N LEU A 366 -6.31 9.63 -16.90
CA LEU A 366 -7.41 9.16 -17.77
C LEU A 366 -7.17 7.77 -18.38
N LYS A 367 -5.93 7.29 -18.39
CA LYS A 367 -5.57 5.95 -18.86
C LYS A 367 -5.38 4.95 -17.71
N GLY A 368 -5.75 5.32 -16.48
CA GLY A 368 -5.53 4.47 -15.30
C GLY A 368 -4.08 4.41 -14.82
N ASP A 369 -3.17 5.28 -15.30
CA ASP A 369 -1.75 5.23 -14.91
C ASP A 369 -1.50 5.86 -13.53
N PHE A 370 -1.62 5.02 -12.51
CA PHE A 370 -1.42 5.34 -11.09
C PHE A 370 -0.32 4.51 -10.40
N LYS A 371 0.45 3.74 -11.16
CA LYS A 371 1.39 2.71 -10.65
C LYS A 371 2.38 3.17 -9.57
N ASP A 372 2.75 4.45 -9.55
CA ASP A 372 3.75 5.01 -8.64
C ASP A 372 3.14 5.67 -7.38
N GLN A 373 1.82 5.62 -7.21
CA GLN A 373 1.07 6.41 -6.23
C GLN A 373 0.69 5.56 -4.99
N TYR A 374 1.24 5.89 -3.83
CA TYR A 374 1.00 5.18 -2.57
C TYR A 374 -0.47 5.28 -2.12
N LEU A 375 -0.98 6.50 -1.94
CA LEU A 375 -2.33 6.74 -1.42
C LEU A 375 -3.38 6.09 -2.33
N LYS A 376 -3.21 6.22 -3.64
CA LYS A 376 -4.18 5.72 -4.62
C LYS A 376 -4.19 4.21 -4.72
N ASN A 377 -3.02 3.55 -4.70
CA ASN A 377 -2.96 2.09 -4.74
C ASN A 377 -3.70 1.48 -3.54
N ILE A 378 -3.59 2.10 -2.36
CA ILE A 378 -4.29 1.65 -1.16
C ILE A 378 -5.79 1.91 -1.28
N ILE A 379 -6.19 3.15 -1.58
CA ILE A 379 -7.60 3.53 -1.76
C ILE A 379 -8.28 2.62 -2.79
N PHE A 380 -7.63 2.35 -3.94
CA PHE A 380 -8.16 1.47 -4.99
C PHE A 380 -8.28 0.01 -4.55
N SER A 381 -7.22 -0.54 -3.92
CA SER A 381 -7.23 -1.93 -3.44
C SER A 381 -8.38 -2.21 -2.45
N ILE A 382 -8.87 -1.17 -1.79
CA ILE A 382 -9.86 -1.24 -0.71
C ILE A 382 -11.26 -0.79 -1.16
N PHE A 383 -11.40 0.08 -2.17
CA PHE A 383 -12.70 0.34 -2.78
C PHE A 383 -13.29 -0.88 -3.49
N SER A 384 -12.44 -1.81 -3.96
CA SER A 384 -12.86 -3.04 -4.64
C SER A 384 -13.83 -3.92 -3.80
N PRO A 385 -13.59 -4.21 -2.51
CA PRO A 385 -14.54 -4.94 -1.66
C PRO A 385 -15.75 -4.13 -1.15
N PHE A 386 -15.71 -2.79 -1.12
CA PHE A 386 -16.85 -1.95 -0.72
C PHE A 386 -17.88 -1.71 -1.82
N ILE A 387 -17.55 -2.19 -3.03
CA ILE A 387 -18.45 -2.20 -4.16
C ILE A 387 -18.96 -3.64 -4.31
N GLU A 388 -20.22 -3.91 -3.93
CA GLU A 388 -20.88 -5.19 -4.25
C GLU A 388 -20.62 -5.52 -5.72
N LEU A 389 -19.67 -6.43 -5.94
CA LEU A 389 -19.48 -7.05 -7.23
C LEU A 389 -20.61 -8.06 -7.37
N PRO A 390 -21.45 -7.99 -8.42
CA PRO A 390 -22.02 -9.21 -8.95
C PRO A 390 -20.84 -10.18 -9.14
N LYS A 391 -20.98 -11.43 -8.70
CA LYS A 391 -19.97 -12.51 -8.83
C LYS A 391 -19.65 -12.89 -10.30
N THR A 392 -19.78 -11.96 -11.22
CA THR A 392 -19.65 -12.12 -12.65
C THR A 392 -19.11 -10.81 -13.23
N TYR A 393 -17.89 -10.89 -13.78
CA TYR A 393 -17.22 -9.94 -14.69
C TYR A 393 -16.18 -8.95 -14.13
N LEU A 394 -14.94 -9.46 -13.99
CA LEU A 394 -13.66 -8.93 -14.50
C LEU A 394 -13.40 -7.40 -14.44
N ILE A 395 -12.60 -6.99 -13.45
CA ILE A 395 -11.59 -5.92 -13.59
C ILE A 395 -10.80 -6.24 -14.86
N LEU A 396 -10.62 -5.29 -15.80
CA LEU A 396 -9.58 -5.47 -16.82
C LEU A 396 -8.25 -5.47 -16.06
N PRO A 397 -7.62 -6.62 -15.87
CA PRO A 397 -6.48 -6.70 -14.98
C PRO A 397 -5.36 -5.84 -15.60
N SER A 398 -4.50 -5.23 -14.78
CA SER A 398 -3.24 -4.70 -15.31
C SER A 398 -2.62 -5.78 -16.20
N PRO A 399 -1.87 -5.48 -17.27
CA PRO A 399 -1.21 -6.52 -18.05
C PRO A 399 -0.43 -7.51 -17.17
N ILE A 400 0.06 -7.07 -15.99
CA ILE A 400 0.67 -7.95 -15.00
C ILE A 400 -0.32 -8.80 -14.21
N ASP A 401 -1.52 -8.31 -13.89
CA ASP A 401 -2.55 -9.07 -13.19
C ASP A 401 -3.15 -10.15 -14.09
N GLU A 402 -3.28 -9.89 -15.41
CA GLU A 402 -3.69 -10.90 -16.40
C GLU A 402 -2.64 -12.01 -16.48
N ILE A 403 -1.36 -11.62 -16.45
CA ILE A 403 -0.23 -12.56 -16.40
C ILE A 403 -0.25 -13.35 -15.08
N ILE A 404 -0.42 -12.69 -13.93
CA ILE A 404 -0.51 -13.36 -12.62
C ILE A 404 -1.66 -14.36 -12.61
N LYS A 405 -2.84 -13.97 -13.11
CA LYS A 405 -3.98 -14.88 -13.22
C LYS A 405 -3.67 -16.07 -14.10
N ALA A 406 -3.09 -15.84 -15.28
CA ALA A 406 -2.70 -16.92 -16.19
C ALA A 406 -1.63 -17.84 -15.59
N ILE A 407 -0.72 -17.32 -14.75
CA ILE A 407 0.23 -18.11 -13.97
C ILE A 407 -0.51 -18.94 -12.92
N VAL A 408 -1.44 -18.37 -12.16
CA VAL A 408 -2.21 -19.10 -11.15
C VAL A 408 -3.04 -20.20 -11.80
N ASP A 409 -3.62 -19.96 -12.98
CA ASP A 409 -4.44 -20.92 -13.71
C ASP A 409 -3.65 -22.20 -14.12
N ILE A 410 -2.32 -22.12 -14.26
CA ILE A 410 -1.48 -23.28 -14.56
C ILE A 410 -1.01 -24.04 -13.30
N PHE A 411 -1.33 -23.57 -12.10
CA PHE A 411 -0.95 -24.29 -10.87
C PHE A 411 -1.77 -25.57 -10.64
N PRO A 412 -3.11 -25.59 -10.79
CA PRO A 412 -3.95 -26.78 -10.55
C PRO A 412 -3.88 -27.82 -11.67
N VAL A 413 -2.67 -28.28 -12.01
CA VAL A 413 -2.44 -29.34 -13.01
C VAL A 413 -2.31 -30.68 -12.29
N ASN A 414 -2.70 -31.78 -12.96
CA ASN A 414 -2.45 -33.15 -12.49
C ASN A 414 -0.95 -33.49 -12.55
N TYR A 415 -0.17 -32.81 -11.72
CA TYR A 415 1.27 -32.94 -11.56
C TYR A 415 1.58 -33.15 -10.08
N ASP A 416 2.33 -34.19 -9.77
CA ASP A 416 2.68 -34.61 -8.41
C ASP A 416 1.49 -34.59 -7.43
N ASP A 417 1.57 -33.76 -6.39
CA ASP A 417 0.57 -33.63 -5.31
C ASP A 417 -0.63 -32.75 -5.72
N GLY A 418 -0.94 -32.69 -7.02
CA GLY A 418 -2.03 -31.91 -7.58
C GLY A 418 -1.69 -30.43 -7.78
N SER A 419 -0.40 -30.07 -7.84
CA SER A 419 0.02 -28.70 -8.12
C SER A 419 1.37 -28.62 -8.81
N LEU A 420 1.46 -27.76 -9.83
CA LEU A 420 2.71 -27.39 -10.50
C LEU A 420 3.49 -26.29 -9.76
N ALA A 421 2.86 -25.59 -8.81
CA ALA A 421 3.45 -24.45 -8.12
C ALA A 421 4.83 -24.74 -7.49
N PRO A 422 5.09 -25.91 -6.84
CA PRO A 422 6.44 -26.24 -6.36
C PRO A 422 7.51 -26.29 -7.46
N ALA A 423 7.18 -26.82 -8.64
CA ALA A 423 8.10 -26.89 -9.77
C ALA A 423 8.41 -25.48 -10.34
N ILE A 424 7.43 -24.57 -10.29
CA ILE A 424 7.59 -23.16 -10.69
C ILE A 424 8.53 -22.42 -9.73
N VAL A 425 8.41 -22.68 -8.42
CA VAL A 425 9.36 -22.14 -7.42
C VAL A 425 10.77 -22.63 -7.70
N ARG A 426 10.94 -23.93 -7.99
CA ARG A 426 12.25 -24.49 -8.39
C ARG A 426 12.79 -23.80 -9.65
N LEU A 427 11.96 -23.62 -10.68
CA LEU A 427 12.39 -22.90 -11.90
C LEU A 427 12.94 -21.51 -11.55
N ALA A 428 12.19 -20.71 -10.79
CA ALA A 428 12.61 -19.37 -10.41
C ALA A 428 13.91 -19.34 -9.58
N TRP A 429 14.06 -20.28 -8.63
CA TRP A 429 15.32 -20.45 -7.89
C TRP A 429 16.49 -20.73 -8.84
N HIS A 430 16.34 -21.71 -9.74
CA HIS A 430 17.39 -22.12 -10.67
C HIS A 430 17.78 -21.00 -11.64
N CYS A 431 16.83 -20.16 -12.06
CA CYS A 431 17.14 -18.96 -12.86
C CYS A 431 18.09 -18.00 -12.15
N CYS A 432 18.10 -17.97 -10.82
CA CYS A 432 18.92 -17.04 -10.04
C CYS A 432 20.24 -17.69 -9.57
N ALA A 433 20.27 -19.02 -9.46
CA ALA A 433 21.32 -19.77 -8.78
C ALA A 433 22.68 -19.80 -9.51
N THR A 434 22.73 -19.38 -10.77
CA THR A 434 23.98 -19.26 -11.54
C THR A 434 24.78 -17.99 -11.23
N TYR A 435 24.23 -17.07 -10.41
CA TYR A 435 24.87 -15.80 -10.12
C TYR A 435 26.23 -15.93 -9.42
N ASP A 436 27.19 -15.12 -9.87
CA ASP A 436 28.48 -14.88 -9.23
C ASP A 436 28.58 -13.40 -8.87
N ALA A 437 28.62 -13.09 -7.57
CA ALA A 437 28.65 -11.72 -7.06
C ALA A 437 30.02 -11.04 -7.28
N VAL A 438 31.10 -11.80 -7.45
CA VAL A 438 32.44 -11.26 -7.71
C VAL A 438 32.55 -10.83 -9.16
N HIS A 439 32.19 -11.72 -10.08
CA HIS A 439 32.29 -11.47 -11.52
C HIS A 439 31.06 -10.75 -12.09
N LYS A 440 29.96 -10.70 -11.32
CA LYS A 440 28.65 -10.14 -11.69
C LYS A 440 28.07 -10.78 -12.95
N THR A 441 28.25 -12.10 -13.08
CA THR A 441 27.75 -12.92 -14.19
C THR A 441 26.63 -13.86 -13.72
N GLY A 442 25.81 -14.34 -14.65
CA GLY A 442 24.65 -15.18 -14.36
C GLY A 442 23.53 -14.45 -13.61
N GLY A 443 22.66 -15.22 -12.98
CA GLY A 443 21.52 -14.70 -12.23
C GLY A 443 20.26 -14.54 -13.07
N SER A 444 19.28 -13.84 -12.48
CA SER A 444 17.88 -13.88 -12.93
C SER A 444 17.59 -13.16 -14.25
N ASN A 445 18.52 -12.34 -14.74
CA ASN A 445 18.36 -11.59 -15.99
C ASN A 445 18.83 -12.42 -17.19
N GLY A 446 18.22 -12.24 -18.36
CA GLY A 446 18.62 -12.91 -19.59
C GLY A 446 17.86 -14.20 -19.91
N SER A 447 17.24 -14.87 -18.92
CA SER A 447 16.57 -16.17 -19.10
C SER A 447 17.44 -17.20 -19.86
N THR A 448 18.72 -17.25 -19.49
CA THR A 448 19.79 -18.02 -20.13
C THR A 448 19.56 -19.53 -20.10
N MET A 449 18.76 -20.05 -19.15
CA MET A 449 18.33 -21.46 -19.07
C MET A 449 17.50 -21.94 -20.28
N ARG A 450 17.17 -21.06 -21.25
CA ARG A 450 16.61 -21.45 -22.55
C ARG A 450 17.68 -21.88 -23.57
N LEU A 451 18.94 -21.60 -23.28
CA LEU A 451 20.07 -21.68 -24.21
C LEU A 451 21.12 -22.68 -23.72
N VAL A 452 21.97 -23.14 -24.64
CA VAL A 452 23.13 -23.99 -24.35
C VAL A 452 24.27 -23.09 -23.81
N PRO A 453 25.06 -23.56 -22.81
CA PRO A 453 25.00 -24.87 -22.17
C PRO A 453 23.96 -25.02 -21.04
N GLU A 454 23.45 -23.94 -20.46
CA GLU A 454 22.69 -24.00 -19.20
C GLU A 454 21.42 -24.88 -19.25
N ILE A 455 20.72 -24.95 -20.39
CA ILE A 455 19.54 -25.81 -20.57
C ILE A 455 19.88 -27.30 -20.41
N THR A 456 21.13 -27.71 -20.64
CA THR A 456 21.60 -29.09 -20.53
C THR A 456 22.29 -29.40 -19.19
N ASP A 457 22.36 -28.45 -18.27
CA ASP A 457 22.86 -28.71 -16.91
C ASP A 457 21.96 -29.75 -16.22
N GLU A 458 22.56 -30.81 -15.67
CA GLU A 458 21.84 -31.89 -14.97
C GLU A 458 20.96 -31.35 -13.83
N GLY A 459 21.41 -30.28 -13.18
CA GLY A 459 20.64 -29.60 -12.14
C GLY A 459 19.33 -29.01 -12.64
N ASN A 460 19.17 -28.79 -13.95
CA ASN A 460 17.96 -28.23 -14.57
C ASN A 460 17.01 -29.30 -15.15
N PHE A 461 17.34 -30.60 -15.03
CA PHE A 461 16.46 -31.66 -15.50
C PHE A 461 15.07 -31.61 -14.83
N GLY A 462 14.03 -31.84 -15.62
CA GLY A 462 12.62 -31.74 -15.21
C GLY A 462 12.04 -30.32 -15.19
N LEU A 463 12.85 -29.27 -15.35
CA LEU A 463 12.35 -27.89 -15.44
C LEU A 463 11.71 -27.57 -16.80
N ASP A 464 11.89 -28.43 -17.81
CA ASP A 464 11.18 -28.37 -19.08
C ASP A 464 9.65 -28.39 -18.89
N ILE A 465 9.15 -29.11 -17.88
CA ILE A 465 7.71 -29.15 -17.55
C ILE A 465 7.22 -27.77 -17.10
N ALA A 466 7.93 -27.12 -16.18
CA ALA A 466 7.58 -25.79 -15.68
C ALA A 466 7.71 -24.73 -16.79
N ARG A 467 8.77 -24.80 -17.62
CA ARG A 467 8.96 -23.93 -18.78
C ARG A 467 7.84 -24.11 -19.81
N ALA A 468 7.47 -25.36 -20.14
CA ALA A 468 6.40 -25.66 -21.09
C ALA A 468 5.03 -25.16 -20.60
N ALA A 469 4.76 -25.24 -19.30
CA ALA A 469 3.54 -24.67 -18.74
C ALA A 469 3.52 -23.13 -18.84
N LEU A 470 4.62 -22.47 -18.49
CA LEU A 470 4.76 -21.01 -18.61
C LEU A 470 4.83 -20.53 -20.07
N GLU A 471 5.20 -21.38 -21.01
CA GLU A 471 5.15 -21.07 -22.45
C GLU A 471 3.74 -20.68 -22.90
N SER A 472 2.71 -21.36 -22.37
CA SER A 472 1.31 -20.99 -22.65
C SER A 472 0.95 -19.59 -22.16
N VAL A 473 1.57 -19.14 -21.07
CA VAL A 473 1.43 -17.78 -20.53
C VAL A 473 2.22 -16.80 -21.40
N LYS A 474 3.46 -17.13 -21.76
CA LYS A 474 4.30 -16.30 -22.65
C LYS A 474 3.65 -16.06 -24.01
N GLN A 475 3.00 -17.06 -24.60
CA GLN A 475 2.28 -16.93 -25.88
C GLN A 475 1.10 -15.98 -25.78
N LYS A 476 0.37 -15.98 -24.65
CA LYS A 476 -0.72 -15.03 -24.39
C LYS A 476 -0.21 -13.62 -24.14
N PHE A 477 0.98 -13.49 -23.56
CA PHE A 477 1.58 -12.21 -23.17
C PHE A 477 2.99 -12.06 -23.78
N PRO A 478 3.11 -11.86 -25.10
CA PRO A 478 4.42 -11.81 -25.77
C PRO A 478 5.32 -10.67 -25.26
N GLN A 479 4.76 -9.64 -24.64
CA GLN A 479 5.46 -8.46 -24.11
C GLN A 479 6.29 -8.70 -22.84
N ILE A 480 5.97 -9.72 -22.02
CA ILE A 480 6.77 -10.02 -20.82
C ILE A 480 7.99 -10.82 -21.24
N SER A 481 9.19 -10.48 -20.79
CA SER A 481 10.38 -11.31 -21.03
C SER A 481 10.21 -12.68 -20.32
N TYR A 482 10.84 -13.73 -20.82
CA TYR A 482 10.92 -15.00 -20.09
C TYR A 482 11.55 -14.80 -18.71
N ALA A 483 12.55 -13.92 -18.62
CA ALA A 483 13.23 -13.60 -17.36
C ALA A 483 12.28 -12.99 -16.32
N ASP A 484 11.43 -12.03 -16.72
CA ASP A 484 10.41 -11.50 -15.81
C ASP A 484 9.30 -12.53 -15.55
N LEU A 485 8.87 -13.29 -16.56
CA LEU A 485 7.81 -14.29 -16.40
C LEU A 485 8.16 -15.38 -15.39
N TRP A 486 9.36 -15.97 -15.49
CA TRP A 486 9.78 -17.06 -14.63
C TRP A 486 9.99 -16.59 -13.18
N THR A 487 10.57 -15.41 -12.98
CA THR A 487 10.76 -14.84 -11.64
C THR A 487 9.46 -14.36 -11.00
N LEU A 488 8.55 -13.76 -11.79
CA LEU A 488 7.20 -13.41 -11.35
C LEU A 488 6.42 -14.66 -10.95
N ALA A 489 6.50 -15.72 -11.76
CA ALA A 489 5.81 -16.98 -11.48
C ALA A 489 6.30 -17.64 -10.18
N GLY A 490 7.61 -17.58 -9.91
CA GLY A 490 8.17 -18.05 -8.64
C GLY A 490 7.61 -17.32 -7.42
N LYS A 491 7.55 -15.98 -7.48
CA LYS A 491 6.89 -15.16 -6.44
C LYS A 491 5.43 -15.59 -6.26
N VAL A 492 4.67 -15.64 -7.35
CA VAL A 492 3.24 -15.94 -7.32
C VAL A 492 2.98 -17.33 -6.75
N ALA A 493 3.85 -18.30 -7.06
CA ALA A 493 3.75 -19.66 -6.53
C ALA A 493 3.98 -19.72 -5.01
N ILE A 494 4.96 -18.99 -4.47
CA ILE A 494 5.18 -18.88 -3.02
C ILE A 494 3.93 -18.31 -2.32
N GLU A 495 3.42 -17.18 -2.81
CA GLU A 495 2.26 -16.50 -2.22
C GLU A 495 0.99 -17.37 -2.34
N TYR A 496 0.79 -18.04 -3.48
CA TYR A 496 -0.33 -18.96 -3.72
C TYR A 496 -0.34 -20.15 -2.75
N MET A 497 0.83 -20.68 -2.41
CA MET A 497 0.97 -21.80 -1.47
C MET A 497 0.92 -21.36 0.00
N GLY A 498 0.61 -20.10 0.30
CA GLY A 498 0.47 -19.56 1.65
C GLY A 498 1.78 -19.05 2.29
N GLY A 499 2.79 -18.78 1.46
CA GLY A 499 4.07 -18.21 1.89
C GLY A 499 4.03 -16.70 2.11
N PRO A 500 5.15 -16.09 2.51
CA PRO A 500 5.24 -14.66 2.73
C PRO A 500 5.14 -13.85 1.44
N THR A 501 4.79 -12.57 1.57
CA THR A 501 4.83 -11.62 0.45
C THR A 501 6.27 -11.44 -0.05
N ILE A 502 6.45 -11.55 -1.37
CA ILE A 502 7.75 -11.35 -2.02
C ILE A 502 7.76 -10.00 -2.73
N ILE A 503 8.71 -9.14 -2.39
CA ILE A 503 9.00 -7.94 -3.18
C ILE A 503 9.61 -8.38 -4.51
N TRP A 504 8.96 -8.05 -5.61
CA TRP A 504 9.41 -8.34 -6.97
C TRP A 504 9.32 -7.06 -7.81
N LYS A 505 10.27 -6.91 -8.73
CA LYS A 505 10.34 -5.77 -9.65
C LYS A 505 10.54 -6.28 -11.07
N SER A 506 9.76 -5.76 -12.02
CA SER A 506 9.93 -6.02 -13.45
C SER A 506 11.19 -5.35 -14.01
N GLY A 507 11.47 -5.60 -15.30
CA GLY A 507 12.53 -4.94 -16.06
C GLY A 507 13.67 -5.87 -16.47
N ARG A 508 13.54 -7.18 -16.27
CA ARG A 508 14.49 -8.15 -16.84
C ARG A 508 14.28 -8.26 -18.33
N VAL A 509 15.35 -8.53 -19.05
CA VAL A 509 15.36 -8.72 -20.50
C VAL A 509 15.81 -10.14 -20.81
N ASP A 510 15.39 -10.64 -21.97
CA ASP A 510 15.86 -11.93 -22.47
C ASP A 510 17.15 -11.73 -23.26
N CYS A 511 18.16 -12.56 -23.00
CA CYS A 511 19.37 -12.56 -23.79
C CYS A 511 19.12 -13.28 -25.13
N VAL A 512 19.84 -12.84 -26.15
CA VAL A 512 19.79 -13.41 -27.51
C VAL A 512 21.13 -13.98 -27.96
N ASP A 513 22.17 -13.83 -27.13
CA ASP A 513 23.53 -14.26 -27.43
C ASP A 513 23.99 -15.28 -26.36
N GLU A 514 24.45 -16.43 -26.84
CA GLU A 514 24.94 -17.56 -26.03
C GLU A 514 26.21 -17.22 -25.23
N ASN A 515 26.95 -16.17 -25.62
CA ASN A 515 28.12 -15.70 -24.88
C ASN A 515 27.80 -15.21 -23.46
N TYR A 516 26.53 -14.91 -23.17
CA TYR A 516 26.07 -14.51 -21.83
C TYR A 516 25.55 -15.68 -20.99
N VAL A 517 25.55 -16.90 -21.54
CA VAL A 517 25.07 -18.10 -20.84
C VAL A 517 26.17 -18.62 -19.91
N PRO A 518 25.88 -18.80 -18.61
CA PRO A 518 26.85 -19.34 -17.66
C PRO A 518 27.22 -20.79 -18.00
N PRO A 519 28.45 -21.23 -17.66
CA PRO A 519 28.83 -22.63 -17.81
C PRO A 519 28.03 -23.54 -16.87
N ASN A 520 27.90 -24.82 -17.24
CA ASN A 520 27.28 -25.82 -16.37
C ASN A 520 28.10 -26.08 -15.10
N GLY A 521 27.45 -26.62 -14.08
CA GLY A 521 28.06 -27.02 -12.81
C GLY A 521 28.08 -25.93 -11.74
N LEU A 522 27.35 -24.82 -11.95
CA LEU A 522 27.22 -23.76 -10.95
C LEU A 522 26.11 -24.04 -9.91
N LEU A 523 25.20 -24.97 -10.19
CA LEU A 523 24.11 -25.35 -9.30
C LEU A 523 24.60 -26.21 -8.12
N PRO A 524 23.95 -26.13 -6.94
CA PRO A 524 24.37 -26.90 -5.76
C PRO A 524 24.15 -28.41 -5.94
N PHE A 525 25.09 -29.22 -5.42
CA PHE A 525 24.99 -30.68 -5.42
C PHE A 525 24.38 -31.21 -4.12
N ALA A 526 23.28 -31.95 -4.25
CA ALA A 526 22.49 -32.50 -3.12
C ALA A 526 23.23 -33.50 -2.20
N TYR A 527 24.39 -34.02 -2.63
CA TYR A 527 25.16 -35.04 -1.91
C TYR A 527 26.42 -34.50 -1.21
N LYS A 528 26.69 -33.20 -1.33
CA LYS A 528 27.88 -32.56 -0.74
C LYS A 528 27.63 -32.14 0.72
N ASP A 529 28.69 -31.63 1.35
CA ASP A 529 28.72 -31.23 2.76
C ASP A 529 28.29 -29.77 2.99
N ALA A 530 28.24 -29.35 4.26
CA ALA A 530 27.92 -27.97 4.64
C ALA A 530 28.85 -26.91 4.01
N ASN A 531 30.13 -27.24 3.79
CA ASN A 531 31.06 -26.31 3.17
C ASN A 531 30.69 -26.03 1.71
N HIS A 532 30.27 -27.06 0.96
CA HIS A 532 29.74 -26.88 -0.40
C HIS A 532 28.52 -25.97 -0.43
N ILE A 533 27.58 -26.14 0.52
CA ILE A 533 26.41 -25.27 0.66
C ILE A 533 26.87 -23.82 0.85
N ARG A 534 27.74 -23.58 1.84
CA ARG A 534 28.25 -22.25 2.19
C ARG A 534 28.93 -21.56 1.02
N VAL A 535 29.87 -22.25 0.36
CA VAL A 535 30.62 -21.70 -0.77
C VAL A 535 29.70 -21.36 -1.94
N THR A 536 28.72 -22.23 -2.23
CA THR A 536 27.77 -22.00 -3.34
C THR A 536 26.91 -20.76 -3.09
N PHE A 537 26.34 -20.61 -1.91
CA PHE A 537 25.48 -19.46 -1.58
C PHE A 537 26.29 -18.17 -1.38
N THR A 538 27.49 -18.26 -0.80
CA THR A 538 28.38 -17.10 -0.66
C THR A 538 28.82 -16.56 -2.01
N ARG A 539 29.06 -17.42 -3.02
CA ARG A 539 29.30 -17.00 -4.41
C ARG A 539 28.19 -16.09 -4.93
N MET A 540 26.94 -16.37 -4.55
CA MET A 540 25.77 -15.58 -4.93
C MET A 540 25.58 -14.30 -4.09
N GLY A 541 26.43 -14.06 -3.09
CA GLY A 541 26.31 -12.94 -2.16
C GLY A 541 25.29 -13.17 -1.03
N LEU A 542 25.00 -14.43 -0.71
CA LEU A 542 24.07 -14.83 0.36
C LEU A 542 24.84 -15.32 1.59
N ASN A 543 24.40 -14.91 2.77
CA ASN A 543 24.97 -15.34 4.05
C ASN A 543 24.31 -16.63 4.57
N ASP A 544 24.81 -17.17 5.68
CA ASP A 544 24.31 -18.43 6.26
C ASP A 544 22.83 -18.37 6.66
N GLN A 545 22.37 -17.25 7.21
CA GLN A 545 20.96 -17.04 7.58
C GLN A 545 20.06 -17.07 6.35
N GLU A 546 20.41 -16.30 5.32
CA GLU A 546 19.69 -16.24 4.04
C GLU A 546 19.68 -17.62 3.37
N THR A 547 20.80 -18.35 3.45
CA THR A 547 20.95 -19.72 2.92
C THR A 547 19.99 -20.69 3.57
N VAL A 548 19.95 -20.74 4.92
CA VAL A 548 19.05 -21.65 5.64
C VAL A 548 17.59 -21.25 5.41
N ALA A 549 17.27 -19.96 5.37
CA ALA A 549 15.93 -19.49 5.03
C ALA A 549 15.51 -20.00 3.64
N LEU A 550 16.34 -19.83 2.62
CA LEU A 550 16.07 -20.27 1.25
C LEU A 550 15.93 -21.80 1.14
N LEU A 551 16.74 -22.57 1.87
CA LEU A 551 16.60 -24.04 1.93
C LEU A 551 15.28 -24.48 2.57
N GLY A 552 14.64 -23.63 3.38
CA GLY A 552 13.28 -23.84 3.87
C GLY A 552 12.23 -24.01 2.78
N THR A 553 12.53 -23.65 1.52
CA THR A 553 11.68 -23.95 0.34
C THR A 553 11.46 -25.45 0.16
N HIS A 554 12.33 -26.31 0.69
CA HIS A 554 12.12 -27.76 0.74
C HIS A 554 10.90 -28.14 1.61
N CYS A 555 10.14 -27.20 2.17
CA CYS A 555 8.77 -27.49 2.59
C CYS A 555 7.82 -27.84 1.43
N LEU A 556 8.20 -27.53 0.19
CA LEU A 556 7.43 -27.69 -1.03
C LEU A 556 7.94 -28.83 -1.92
N GLY A 557 7.02 -29.48 -2.62
CA GLY A 557 7.31 -30.43 -3.68
C GLY A 557 8.00 -31.72 -3.22
N ARG A 558 8.74 -32.31 -4.16
CA ARG A 558 9.40 -33.61 -4.01
C ARG A 558 10.56 -33.77 -5.01
N CYS A 559 11.45 -34.72 -4.72
CA CYS A 559 12.44 -35.22 -5.68
C CYS A 559 11.83 -36.34 -6.55
N HIS A 560 12.36 -36.51 -7.77
CA HIS A 560 12.01 -37.60 -8.68
C HIS A 560 13.23 -38.34 -9.19
N LYS A 561 13.22 -39.67 -9.11
CA LYS A 561 14.34 -40.52 -9.57
C LYS A 561 14.76 -40.22 -11.01
N ARG A 562 13.77 -39.99 -11.88
CA ARG A 562 13.97 -39.73 -13.31
C ARG A 562 14.67 -38.41 -13.63
N PHE A 563 14.70 -37.46 -12.69
CA PHE A 563 15.29 -36.14 -12.91
C PHE A 563 16.60 -35.98 -12.16
N SER A 564 16.60 -36.25 -10.86
CA SER A 564 17.76 -36.03 -9.99
C SER A 564 18.39 -37.33 -9.46
N GLY A 565 17.67 -38.44 -9.56
CA GLY A 565 18.06 -39.73 -8.98
C GLY A 565 17.57 -39.94 -7.55
N TRP A 566 17.04 -38.92 -6.88
CA TRP A 566 16.42 -38.99 -5.55
C TRP A 566 14.90 -39.07 -5.63
N GLU A 567 14.23 -39.60 -4.61
CA GLU A 567 12.76 -39.79 -4.63
C GLU A 567 12.10 -39.40 -3.32
N GLY A 568 10.96 -38.72 -3.42
CA GLY A 568 10.07 -38.48 -2.30
C GLY A 568 9.98 -37.02 -1.88
N LYS A 569 9.06 -36.75 -0.95
CA LYS A 569 8.75 -35.42 -0.42
C LYS A 569 9.41 -35.19 0.93
N TRP A 570 9.70 -33.93 1.24
CA TRP A 570 10.28 -33.53 2.52
C TRP A 570 9.23 -33.36 3.63
N THR A 571 7.99 -32.99 3.28
CA THR A 571 6.91 -32.70 4.23
C THR A 571 5.63 -33.45 3.89
N LYS A 572 4.68 -33.52 4.83
CA LYS A 572 3.40 -34.20 4.57
C LYS A 572 2.51 -33.37 3.64
N THR A 573 2.62 -32.05 3.66
CA THR A 573 1.88 -31.10 2.81
C THR A 573 2.78 -30.35 1.83
N PRO A 574 3.28 -31.01 0.76
CA PRO A 574 4.27 -30.44 -0.18
C PRO A 574 3.71 -29.32 -1.08
N THR A 575 2.44 -28.93 -0.92
CA THR A 575 1.80 -27.82 -1.65
C THR A 575 1.43 -26.65 -0.75
N LYS A 576 1.92 -26.65 0.50
CA LYS A 576 1.73 -25.56 1.46
C LYS A 576 3.07 -25.04 1.96
N PHE A 577 3.30 -23.74 1.81
CA PHE A 577 4.49 -23.10 2.34
C PHE A 577 4.35 -22.96 3.86
N THR A 578 5.21 -23.65 4.60
CA THR A 578 5.14 -23.71 6.07
C THR A 578 6.55 -23.85 6.66
N ASN A 579 6.69 -23.68 7.96
CA ASN A 579 7.93 -24.05 8.66
C ASN A 579 8.01 -25.55 9.02
N GLU A 580 7.16 -26.40 8.43
CA GLU A 580 7.13 -27.84 8.70
C GLU A 580 8.47 -28.51 8.37
N TYR A 581 9.14 -28.11 7.28
CA TYR A 581 10.46 -28.63 6.89
C TYR A 581 11.46 -28.63 8.05
N PHE A 582 11.63 -27.48 8.74
CA PHE A 582 12.54 -27.39 9.87
C PHE A 582 12.07 -28.21 11.07
N LYS A 583 10.76 -28.28 11.31
CA LYS A 583 10.18 -29.09 12.39
C LYS A 583 10.41 -30.57 12.16
N VAL A 584 10.16 -31.08 10.95
CA VAL A 584 10.37 -32.50 10.65
C VAL A 584 11.86 -32.84 10.62
N LEU A 585 12.71 -31.94 10.11
CA LEU A 585 14.15 -32.12 10.11
C LEU A 585 14.70 -32.33 11.54
N LEU A 586 14.19 -31.57 12.53
CA LEU A 586 14.62 -31.69 13.93
C LEU A 586 13.98 -32.86 14.70
N ASN A 587 12.72 -33.19 14.42
CA ASN A 587 11.92 -34.07 15.29
C ASN A 587 11.77 -35.50 14.78
N GLU A 588 11.99 -35.76 13.48
CA GLU A 588 11.97 -37.11 12.94
C GLU A 588 13.31 -37.83 13.18
N SER A 589 13.25 -39.17 13.26
CA SER A 589 14.45 -40.01 13.28
C SER A 589 14.83 -40.40 11.86
N TRP A 590 16.02 -39.99 11.43
CA TRP A 590 16.51 -40.17 10.07
C TRP A 590 17.47 -41.36 9.96
N SER A 591 17.21 -42.25 9.02
CA SER A 591 18.07 -43.38 8.67
C SER A 591 18.51 -43.30 7.22
N GLN A 592 19.78 -43.56 6.95
CA GLN A 592 20.32 -43.55 5.60
C GLN A 592 19.83 -44.78 4.82
N GLY A 593 19.40 -44.56 3.58
CA GLY A 593 18.99 -45.61 2.65
C GLY A 593 19.44 -45.33 1.22
N ILE A 594 19.11 -46.26 0.33
CA ILE A 594 19.45 -46.20 -1.09
C ILE A 594 18.14 -46.18 -1.89
N VAL A 595 18.03 -45.25 -2.82
CA VAL A 595 16.94 -45.17 -3.78
C VAL A 595 17.07 -46.34 -4.75
N PRO A 596 16.07 -47.24 -4.82
CA PRO A 596 16.08 -48.34 -5.80
C PRO A 596 16.13 -47.78 -7.22
N GLU A 597 16.79 -48.51 -8.13
CA GLU A 597 17.07 -48.15 -9.54
C GLU A 597 18.21 -47.16 -9.76
N THR A 598 18.38 -46.15 -8.90
CA THR A 598 19.37 -45.07 -9.13
C THR A 598 20.64 -45.24 -8.31
N GLY A 599 20.58 -45.99 -7.20
CA GLY A 599 21.71 -46.17 -6.29
C GLY A 599 22.06 -44.91 -5.49
N LYS A 600 21.26 -43.84 -5.58
CA LYS A 600 21.49 -42.60 -4.84
C LYS A 600 21.20 -42.80 -3.36
N VAL A 601 22.03 -42.19 -2.52
CA VAL A 601 21.86 -42.18 -1.07
C VAL A 601 20.95 -41.03 -0.66
N GLN A 602 19.97 -41.31 0.19
CA GLN A 602 19.16 -40.31 0.91
C GLN A 602 18.81 -40.79 2.30
N TYR A 603 18.12 -39.96 3.07
CA TYR A 603 17.66 -40.29 4.41
C TYR A 603 16.14 -40.46 4.39
N TYR A 604 15.65 -41.40 5.19
CA TYR A 604 14.24 -41.70 5.36
C TYR A 604 13.87 -41.53 6.83
N ASN A 605 12.67 -41.00 7.08
CA ASN A 605 12.09 -41.04 8.41
C ASN A 605 11.64 -42.48 8.76
N SER A 606 11.15 -42.69 9.98
CA SER A 606 10.92 -44.05 10.51
C SER A 606 9.91 -44.89 9.71
N ASP A 607 8.92 -44.26 9.08
CA ASP A 607 7.93 -44.94 8.22
C ASP A 607 8.23 -44.83 6.71
N SER A 608 9.39 -44.24 6.36
CA SER A 608 9.83 -43.97 4.99
C SER A 608 8.85 -43.13 4.15
N SER A 609 7.93 -42.39 4.78
CA SER A 609 6.99 -41.50 4.09
C SER A 609 7.59 -40.15 3.68
N LEU A 610 8.67 -39.74 4.34
CA LEU A 610 9.42 -38.50 4.10
C LEU A 610 10.89 -38.81 3.80
N MET A 611 11.53 -37.89 3.08
CA MET A 611 12.95 -37.97 2.77
C MET A 611 13.72 -36.69 3.08
N MET A 612 15.02 -36.83 3.25
CA MET A 612 16.00 -35.74 3.31
C MET A 612 17.20 -36.08 2.43
N LEU A 613 17.76 -35.07 1.76
CA LEU A 613 19.03 -35.16 1.04
C LEU A 613 20.20 -35.08 2.03
N ASN A 614 21.43 -35.39 1.57
CA ASN A 614 22.59 -35.18 2.44
C ASN A 614 22.72 -33.70 2.83
N THR A 615 22.53 -32.79 1.88
CA THR A 615 22.58 -31.33 2.15
C THR A 615 21.54 -30.86 3.17
N ASP A 616 20.38 -31.51 3.27
CA ASP A 616 19.40 -31.20 4.32
C ASP A 616 19.93 -31.64 5.69
N MET A 617 20.54 -32.84 5.77
CA MET A 617 21.16 -33.34 7.00
C MET A 617 22.38 -32.52 7.44
N GLU A 618 23.11 -31.92 6.50
CA GLU A 618 24.22 -31.03 6.80
C GLU A 618 23.79 -29.77 7.58
N LEU A 619 22.53 -29.34 7.45
CA LEU A 619 21.99 -28.25 8.26
C LEU A 619 21.93 -28.59 9.75
N LEU A 620 21.94 -29.88 10.11
CA LEU A 620 22.03 -30.33 11.50
C LEU A 620 23.46 -30.55 11.98
N ARG A 621 24.42 -30.69 11.05
CA ARG A 621 25.82 -31.02 11.34
C ARG A 621 26.71 -29.78 11.46
N ASP A 622 26.33 -28.70 10.77
CA ASP A 622 26.99 -27.41 10.87
C ASP A 622 26.37 -26.54 11.97
N GLN A 623 27.21 -26.00 12.85
CA GLN A 623 26.75 -25.30 14.05
C GLN A 623 25.92 -24.04 13.74
N GLU A 624 26.32 -23.25 12.74
CA GLU A 624 25.61 -22.00 12.42
C GLU A 624 24.32 -22.29 11.64
N TYR A 625 24.32 -23.29 10.76
CA TYR A 625 23.08 -23.73 10.12
C TYR A 625 22.08 -24.30 11.12
N TYR A 626 22.54 -25.13 12.04
CA TYR A 626 21.70 -25.73 13.06
C TYR A 626 21.01 -24.66 13.92
N ARG A 627 21.73 -23.58 14.26
CA ARG A 627 21.17 -22.43 14.97
C ARG A 627 19.95 -21.84 14.25
N TRP A 628 20.05 -21.60 12.94
CA TRP A 628 18.94 -21.05 12.16
C TRP A 628 17.80 -22.06 11.94
N VAL A 629 18.11 -23.34 11.77
CA VAL A 629 17.10 -24.41 11.73
C VAL A 629 16.25 -24.40 13.00
N GLN A 630 16.88 -24.29 14.18
CA GLN A 630 16.17 -24.19 15.45
C GLN A 630 15.30 -22.93 15.56
N VAL A 631 15.80 -21.77 15.10
CA VAL A 631 15.02 -20.52 15.07
C VAL A 631 13.77 -20.70 14.21
N TYR A 632 13.92 -21.18 12.97
CA TYR A 632 12.81 -21.29 12.03
C TYR A 632 11.82 -22.39 12.36
N ALA A 633 12.25 -23.48 13.01
CA ALA A 633 11.34 -24.49 13.53
C ALA A 633 10.43 -23.94 14.63
N ASN A 634 10.95 -23.06 15.49
CA ASN A 634 10.23 -22.49 16.63
C ASN A 634 9.41 -21.23 16.27
N ASP A 635 9.89 -20.43 15.31
CA ASP A 635 9.28 -19.17 14.92
C ASP A 635 8.99 -19.12 13.41
N LYS A 636 7.73 -19.45 13.08
CA LYS A 636 7.22 -19.42 11.70
C LYS A 636 7.23 -18.00 11.12
N GLU A 637 6.92 -16.99 11.92
CA GLU A 637 6.84 -15.61 11.43
C GLU A 637 8.25 -15.06 11.13
N LYS A 638 9.24 -15.39 11.97
CA LYS A 638 10.64 -15.09 11.68
C LYS A 638 11.14 -15.78 10.42
N PHE A 639 10.79 -17.06 10.23
CA PHE A 639 11.09 -17.76 8.98
C PHE A 639 10.47 -17.06 7.77
N PHE A 640 9.20 -16.69 7.85
CA PHE A 640 8.48 -16.04 6.75
C PHE A 640 9.09 -14.68 6.41
N ALA A 641 9.40 -13.86 7.42
CA ALA A 641 10.04 -12.57 7.21
C ALA A 641 11.42 -12.70 6.55
N ASP A 642 12.26 -13.59 7.07
CA ASP A 642 13.61 -13.82 6.56
C ASP A 642 13.63 -14.44 5.17
N PHE A 643 12.76 -15.43 4.93
CA PHE A 643 12.59 -16.03 3.60
C PHE A 643 12.10 -15.01 2.60
N GLY A 644 11.10 -14.20 2.95
CA GLY A 644 10.59 -13.13 2.08
C GLY A 644 11.69 -12.17 1.65
N ALA A 645 12.52 -11.72 2.60
CA ALA A 645 13.67 -10.86 2.30
C ALA A 645 14.74 -11.56 1.45
N ALA A 646 15.12 -12.79 1.79
CA ALA A 646 16.16 -13.55 1.09
C ALA A 646 15.73 -13.94 -0.33
N PHE A 647 14.48 -14.35 -0.53
CA PHE A 647 13.94 -14.69 -1.84
C PHE A 647 13.74 -13.44 -2.70
N SER A 648 13.30 -12.32 -2.13
CA SER A 648 13.30 -11.03 -2.85
C SER A 648 14.70 -10.62 -3.30
N LYS A 649 15.72 -10.77 -2.45
CA LYS A 649 17.11 -10.50 -2.82
C LYS A 649 17.61 -11.45 -3.91
N LEU A 650 17.30 -12.74 -3.80
CA LEU A 650 17.63 -13.76 -4.79
C LEU A 650 17.10 -13.40 -6.18
N LEU A 651 15.82 -13.02 -6.27
CA LEU A 651 15.21 -12.66 -7.55
C LEU A 651 15.92 -11.46 -8.19
N GLU A 652 16.60 -10.62 -7.43
CA GLU A 652 17.29 -9.41 -7.92
C GLU A 652 18.76 -9.65 -8.31
N LEU A 653 19.28 -10.86 -8.11
CA LEU A 653 20.65 -11.20 -8.51
C LEU A 653 20.80 -11.13 -10.03
N GLY A 654 21.89 -10.50 -10.49
CA GLY A 654 22.19 -10.34 -11.92
C GLY A 654 21.36 -9.28 -12.64
N VAL A 655 20.54 -8.48 -11.93
CA VAL A 655 19.69 -7.45 -12.55
C VAL A 655 20.33 -6.07 -12.44
N VAL A 656 20.50 -5.39 -13.57
CA VAL A 656 20.85 -3.96 -13.65
C VAL A 656 19.64 -3.24 -14.25
N ARG A 657 19.17 -2.18 -13.58
CA ARG A 657 18.08 -1.32 -14.07
C ARG A 657 18.59 0.11 -14.14
N ASP A 658 18.24 0.78 -15.23
CA ASP A 658 18.53 2.21 -15.45
C ASP A 658 17.64 3.12 -14.59
#